data_AF-A0AA90PZU0-F1
#
_entry.id   AF-A0AA90PZU0-F1
#
_cell.length_a   1.000
_cell.length_b   1.000
_cell.length_c   1.000
_cell.angle_alpha   90.00
_cell.angle_beta   90.00
_cell.angle_gamma   90.00
#
_symmetry.space_group_name_H-M   'P 1'
#
loop_
_entity.id
_entity.type
_entity.pdbx_description
1 polymer ?
#
loop_
_entity_poly.entity_id
_entity_poly.type
_entity_poly.pdbx_seq_one_letter_code
_entity_poly.pdbx_strand_id
1 'polypeptide(L)'
;MNIVEIELKNLKEKYTLNYIAKQSSGSVLYQSGGTVILASVAVDEKIVEEDFLPLTVQYIEKSYAVGKFPGGFIKREGKPGEFETLTSRIIDRTLRPVFPKGYSYPTQITLMVLSCDKQSDLQVCALNAAANALYVSSLPFYHPINALRVGMIEGEFIINPTMQELDNSTLDLYVSGSNDELLMIEMRSLAKKSGANEISEEKLLDALSLAKDYISNSCMQYQKAFDTYKENPLNLVLRTEKNNPQIYQYIQENYIVEVQNSLQEMAKSERNTGLKKIAESIAQNTDWEISEINPVLENYKKEIIRHQILEQKTRCDGRGYEDIRPIQIQTNILPFAHGSALFTRGQTQALVVSTIGADSDAQTQEMLTDKIPNKEKFMFHYNFPGFSVGEASMIGSVGRRELGHGNLAKRALESSILDHSKTIRLVSEILESNGSSSMASVCGGSLALCASGIEISSLVAGVAMGLVVQEDKYAILTDINGLEDHDGDMDFKIAGSKDGITAMQMDIKMGGISHHILKEALYQAKKAREYILNIMEEARSKIILNTDILPSSEVFNVPSSKIVEIIGQGGRVIKDIIERFGVSIDLNREDGEVKISGSDKNNVTAAKDFIINLIQSQKIDLSKYETGLIFEGEVKKVLDFGAFVSLPNGGDGLLHISKITKNRDESIKNYISEGDRVRCQILGLNKGKIELDLIKS
;
A
#
# COMPACT_ATOMS: atom_id res chain seq x y z
N MET A 1 23.49 27.30 22.23
CA MET A 1 23.40 26.03 21.48
C MET A 1 23.52 24.95 22.52
N ASN A 2 22.45 24.20 22.75
CA ASN A 2 22.43 23.12 23.73
C ASN A 2 22.35 21.79 22.99
N ILE A 3 22.97 20.75 23.53
CA ILE A 3 22.99 19.41 22.93
C ILE A 3 22.43 18.44 23.97
N VAL A 4 21.45 17.66 23.54
CA VAL A 4 20.89 16.55 24.30
C VAL A 4 21.22 15.26 23.56
N GLU A 5 21.76 14.28 24.28
CA GLU A 5 22.08 12.96 23.73
C GLU A 5 21.27 11.90 24.49
N ILE A 6 20.64 11.00 23.73
CA ILE A 6 19.80 9.93 24.24
C ILE A 6 20.36 8.60 23.70
N GLU A 7 20.62 7.66 24.59
CA GLU A 7 21.12 6.33 24.25
C GLU A 7 20.09 5.27 24.68
N LEU A 8 19.40 4.72 23.68
CA LEU A 8 18.40 3.67 23.85
C LEU A 8 18.87 2.40 23.13
N LYS A 9 18.16 1.29 23.36
CA LYS A 9 18.45 0.01 22.71
C LYS A 9 18.37 0.17 21.18
N ASN A 10 19.51 -0.04 20.51
CA ASN A 10 19.70 0.10 19.06
C ASN A 10 19.36 1.49 18.49
N LEU A 11 19.33 2.53 19.32
CA LEU A 11 18.99 3.88 18.87
C LEU A 11 19.81 4.90 19.65
N LYS A 12 20.67 5.63 18.94
CA LYS A 12 21.45 6.74 19.48
C LYS A 12 21.00 8.02 18.83
N GLU A 13 20.57 8.97 19.63
CA GLU A 13 19.98 10.20 19.14
C GLU A 13 20.69 11.41 19.75
N LYS A 14 20.80 12.45 18.93
CA LYS A 14 21.36 13.74 19.30
C LYS A 14 20.39 14.82 18.86
N TYR A 15 20.11 15.74 19.78
CA TYR A 15 19.23 16.87 19.56
C TYR A 15 20.01 18.15 19.79
N THR A 16 20.10 18.99 18.77
CA THR A 16 20.68 20.32 18.91
C THR A 16 19.57 21.34 19.03
N LEU A 17 19.52 22.02 20.19
CA LEU A 17 18.51 23.01 20.54
C LEU A 17 19.07 24.43 20.37
N ASN A 18 18.18 25.40 20.16
CA ASN A 18 18.52 26.83 20.06
C ASN A 18 19.63 27.14 19.05
N TYR A 19 19.61 26.43 17.92
CA TYR A 19 20.62 26.51 16.85
C TYR A 19 20.03 26.93 15.50
N ILE A 20 18.99 26.24 15.03
CA ILE A 20 18.33 26.45 13.73
C ILE A 20 16.85 26.76 13.95
N ALA A 21 16.19 27.44 12.99
CA ALA A 21 14.75 27.76 13.05
C ALA A 21 14.28 28.50 14.32
N LYS A 22 15.13 29.37 14.89
CA LYS A 22 14.91 30.07 16.17
C LYS A 22 13.69 31.00 16.24
N GLN A 23 13.01 31.27 15.12
CA GLN A 23 11.77 32.05 15.10
C GLN A 23 10.52 31.18 15.31
N SER A 24 10.66 29.86 15.25
CA SER A 24 9.57 28.93 15.58
C SER A 24 9.27 28.94 17.07
N SER A 25 8.06 28.55 17.44
CA SER A 25 7.64 28.38 18.84
C SER A 25 8.41 27.26 19.55
N GLY A 26 8.96 26.31 18.79
CA GLY A 26 9.90 25.28 19.26
C GLY A 26 10.60 24.61 18.08
N SER A 27 11.89 24.30 18.21
CA SER A 27 12.61 23.57 17.16
C SER A 27 13.77 22.75 17.69
N VAL A 28 14.01 21.63 17.01
CA VAL A 28 15.17 20.77 17.26
C VAL A 28 15.80 20.35 15.93
N LEU A 29 17.13 20.28 15.92
CA LEU A 29 17.86 19.55 14.89
C LEU A 29 18.17 18.15 15.44
N TYR A 30 17.36 17.19 15.03
CA TYR A 30 17.52 15.78 15.34
C TYR A 30 18.63 15.16 14.49
N GLN A 31 19.41 14.28 15.09
CA GLN A 31 20.39 13.44 14.41
C GLN A 31 20.42 12.04 15.01
N SER A 32 20.35 11.02 14.16
CA SER A 32 20.69 9.64 14.51
C SER A 32 21.50 9.04 13.37
N GLY A 33 22.71 8.57 13.66
CA GLY A 33 23.66 8.17 12.62
C GLY A 33 23.94 9.29 11.61
N GLY A 34 23.71 9.00 10.33
CA GLY A 34 23.79 9.95 9.21
C GLY A 34 22.47 10.65 8.88
N THR A 35 21.38 10.26 9.54
CA THR A 35 20.06 10.88 9.38
C THR A 35 19.95 12.14 10.23
N VAL A 36 19.54 13.25 9.60
CA VAL A 36 19.37 14.57 10.22
C VAL A 36 18.00 15.12 9.83
N ILE A 37 17.18 15.47 10.81
CA ILE A 37 15.82 16.00 10.61
C ILE A 37 15.71 17.33 11.36
N LEU A 38 15.27 18.38 10.66
CA LEU A 38 14.81 19.60 11.30
C LEU A 38 13.33 19.44 11.64
N ALA A 39 12.97 19.50 12.91
CA ALA A 39 11.59 19.59 13.36
C ALA A 39 11.32 20.98 13.95
N SER A 40 10.19 21.57 13.57
CA SER A 40 9.77 22.90 14.02
C SER A 40 8.28 22.92 14.33
N VAL A 41 7.92 23.67 15.36
CA VAL A 41 6.55 23.91 15.81
C VAL A 41 6.27 25.41 15.70
N ALA A 42 5.21 25.77 15.01
CA ALA A 42 4.72 27.14 14.91
C ALA A 42 3.27 27.20 15.39
N VAL A 43 2.95 28.25 16.15
CA VAL A 43 1.64 28.47 16.75
C VAL A 43 1.15 29.86 16.39
N ASP A 44 -0.09 29.97 15.94
CA ASP A 44 -0.80 31.25 15.85
C ASP A 44 -1.56 31.49 17.16
N GLU A 45 -1.35 32.66 17.77
CA GLU A 45 -2.01 33.06 19.02
C GLU A 45 -3.48 33.49 18.81
N LYS A 46 -3.96 33.52 17.55
CA LYS A 46 -5.36 33.76 17.25
C LYS A 46 -6.16 32.45 17.26
N ILE A 47 -7.19 32.42 18.09
CA ILE A 47 -8.14 31.31 18.17
C ILE A 47 -8.97 31.20 16.87
N VAL A 48 -9.16 29.98 16.37
CA VAL A 48 -10.10 29.67 15.26
C VAL A 48 -11.49 29.39 15.79
N GLU A 49 -12.55 29.86 15.14
CA GLU A 49 -13.94 29.72 15.63
C GLU A 49 -14.44 28.27 15.57
N GLU A 50 -13.96 27.50 14.62
CA GLU A 50 -14.38 26.13 14.35
C GLU A 50 -14.12 25.17 15.53
N ASP A 51 -15.00 24.19 15.70
CA ASP A 51 -14.96 23.23 16.81
C ASP A 51 -14.15 21.98 16.45
N PHE A 52 -12.87 22.18 16.12
CA PHE A 52 -11.90 21.11 15.92
C PHE A 52 -10.51 21.54 16.36
N LEU A 53 -9.63 20.57 16.63
CA LEU A 53 -8.22 20.84 16.94
C LEU A 53 -7.46 21.21 15.65
N PRO A 54 -7.01 22.48 15.48
CA PRO A 54 -6.38 22.97 14.25
C PRO A 54 -4.89 22.59 14.19
N LEU A 55 -4.61 21.29 14.26
CA LEU A 55 -3.27 20.72 14.14
C LEU A 55 -3.01 20.30 12.70
N THR A 56 -1.91 20.80 12.13
CA THR A 56 -1.38 20.37 10.83
C THR A 56 0.04 19.83 10.99
N VAL A 57 0.24 18.58 10.58
CA VAL A 57 1.57 17.97 10.48
C VAL A 57 1.99 17.86 9.01
N GLN A 58 3.26 18.22 8.75
CA GLN A 58 3.91 18.07 7.45
C GLN A 58 5.29 17.45 7.62
N TYR A 59 5.49 16.25 7.09
CA TYR A 59 6.78 15.62 6.91
C TYR A 59 7.21 15.76 5.45
N ILE A 60 8.43 16.23 5.23
CA ILE A 60 8.96 16.59 3.91
C ILE A 60 10.33 15.95 3.72
N GLU A 61 10.45 15.14 2.68
CA GLU A 61 11.72 14.59 2.21
C GLU A 61 12.37 15.53 1.22
N LYS A 62 13.68 15.73 1.36
CA LYS A 62 14.47 16.53 0.43
C LYS A 62 15.38 15.62 -0.35
N SER A 63 15.33 15.66 -1.68
CA SER A 63 16.15 14.77 -2.50
C SER A 63 17.65 14.99 -2.27
N TYR A 64 18.03 16.21 -1.88
CA TYR A 64 19.41 16.53 -1.48
C TYR A 64 19.87 15.81 -0.21
N ALA A 65 18.96 15.29 0.63
CA ALA A 65 19.31 14.55 1.85
C ALA A 65 20.12 13.29 1.56
N VAL A 66 20.08 12.81 0.32
CA VAL A 66 20.88 11.70 -0.21
C VAL A 66 21.69 12.11 -1.45
N GLY A 67 21.82 13.41 -1.71
CA GLY A 67 22.58 13.95 -2.86
C GLY A 67 21.97 13.65 -4.23
N LYS A 68 20.64 13.52 -4.35
CA LYS A 68 19.95 13.25 -5.62
C LYS A 68 19.14 14.45 -6.11
N PHE A 69 18.92 14.51 -7.42
CA PHE A 69 17.90 15.38 -7.99
C PHE A 69 16.51 14.76 -7.76
N PRO A 70 15.47 15.59 -7.53
CA PRO A 70 14.09 15.12 -7.56
C PRO A 70 13.75 14.45 -8.89
N GLY A 71 12.93 13.38 -8.82
CA GLY A 71 12.37 12.70 -9.97
C GLY A 71 11.45 13.61 -10.82
N GLY A 72 11.01 13.10 -11.97
CA GLY A 72 10.09 13.81 -12.86
C GLY A 72 10.74 14.87 -13.77
N PHE A 73 9.88 15.57 -14.55
CA PHE A 73 10.31 16.59 -15.51
C PHE A 73 10.79 17.87 -14.82
N ILE A 74 10.08 18.30 -13.78
CA ILE A 74 10.44 19.46 -12.95
C ILE A 74 11.38 18.96 -11.85
N LYS A 75 12.64 19.42 -11.85
CA LYS A 75 13.69 19.02 -10.89
C LYS A 75 13.55 19.71 -9.53
N ARG A 76 12.35 19.62 -8.95
CA ARG A 76 11.98 20.23 -7.67
C ARG A 76 10.96 19.32 -6.96
N GLU A 77 11.06 19.20 -5.64
CA GLU A 77 10.07 18.49 -4.85
C GLU A 77 8.67 19.10 -5.04
N GLY A 78 7.69 18.24 -5.30
CA GLY A 78 6.33 18.61 -5.69
C GLY A 78 5.29 18.28 -4.61
N LYS A 79 4.18 17.67 -5.03
CA LYS A 79 3.15 17.17 -4.12
C LYS A 79 3.75 16.09 -3.21
N PRO A 80 3.38 16.04 -1.92
CA PRO A 80 3.85 15.00 -1.01
C PRO A 80 3.55 13.59 -1.55
N GLY A 81 4.53 12.70 -1.47
CA GLY A 81 4.41 11.29 -1.79
C GLY A 81 3.57 10.52 -0.77
N GLU A 82 3.40 9.22 -1.04
CA GLU A 82 2.66 8.30 -0.15
C GLU A 82 3.35 8.18 1.21
N PHE A 83 4.66 7.93 1.22
CA PHE A 83 5.45 7.80 2.45
C PHE A 83 5.43 9.10 3.29
N GLU A 84 5.54 10.27 2.65
CA GLU A 84 5.48 11.56 3.34
C GLU A 84 4.10 11.81 3.99
N THR A 85 3.04 11.47 3.26
CA THR A 85 1.66 11.61 3.72
C THR A 85 1.36 10.65 4.88
N LEU A 86 1.79 9.40 4.79
CA LEU A 86 1.63 8.39 5.83
C LEU A 86 2.43 8.74 7.08
N THR A 87 3.67 9.19 6.94
CA THR A 87 4.52 9.62 8.06
C THR A 87 3.94 10.85 8.75
N SER A 88 3.42 11.83 7.99
CA SER A 88 2.68 12.97 8.55
C SER A 88 1.46 12.51 9.35
N ARG A 89 0.74 11.48 8.87
CA ARG A 89 -0.44 10.93 9.54
C ARG A 89 -0.10 10.15 10.81
N ILE A 90 1.01 9.40 10.83
CA ILE A 90 1.52 8.72 12.02
C ILE A 90 1.80 9.75 13.12
N ILE A 91 2.54 10.81 12.79
CA ILE A 91 2.88 11.87 13.75
C ILE A 91 1.61 12.59 14.24
N ASP A 92 0.68 12.92 13.33
CA ASP A 92 -0.59 13.55 13.70
C ASP A 92 -1.42 12.67 14.65
N ARG A 93 -1.58 11.37 14.34
CA ARG A 93 -2.33 10.43 15.18
C ARG A 93 -1.73 10.27 16.56
N THR A 94 -0.40 10.24 16.67
CA THR A 94 0.27 10.14 17.98
C THR A 94 0.19 11.43 18.79
N LEU A 95 0.38 12.61 18.16
CA LEU A 95 0.47 13.87 18.89
C LEU A 95 -0.89 14.54 19.13
N ARG A 96 -1.90 14.30 18.29
CA ARG A 96 -3.22 14.92 18.41
C ARG A 96 -3.89 14.69 19.77
N PRO A 97 -3.88 13.48 20.37
CA PRO A 97 -4.51 13.23 21.67
C PRO A 97 -3.84 13.95 22.86
N VAL A 98 -2.58 14.41 22.69
CA VAL A 98 -1.85 15.06 23.78
C VAL A 98 -2.16 16.55 23.94
N PHE A 99 -2.87 17.13 22.97
CA PHE A 99 -3.37 18.49 23.10
C PHE A 99 -4.55 18.52 24.07
N PRO A 100 -4.59 19.49 25.00
CA PRO A 100 -5.67 19.57 25.96
C PRO A 100 -7.01 19.86 25.29
N LYS A 101 -8.10 19.37 25.89
CA LYS A 101 -9.47 19.71 25.44
C LYS A 101 -9.67 21.23 25.40
N GLY A 102 -10.38 21.71 24.39
CA GLY A 102 -10.62 23.15 24.18
C GLY A 102 -9.47 23.91 23.53
N TYR A 103 -8.36 23.24 23.18
CA TYR A 103 -7.28 23.85 22.41
C TYR A 103 -7.74 24.24 21.00
N SER A 104 -7.59 25.52 20.65
CA SER A 104 -8.15 26.12 19.43
C SER A 104 -7.20 27.09 18.75
N TYR A 105 -5.90 26.91 18.95
CA TYR A 105 -4.84 27.72 18.35
C TYR A 105 -4.21 26.98 17.17
N PRO A 106 -4.20 27.53 15.94
CA PRO A 106 -3.55 26.90 14.80
C PRO A 106 -2.12 26.49 15.12
N THR A 107 -1.83 25.19 14.99
CA THR A 107 -0.50 24.64 15.26
C THR A 107 0.00 23.88 14.05
N GLN A 108 1.19 24.24 13.60
CA GLN A 108 1.88 23.55 12.52
C GLN A 108 3.15 22.89 13.03
N ILE A 109 3.27 21.58 12.80
CA ILE A 109 4.50 20.82 13.02
C ILE A 109 5.09 20.47 11.66
N THR A 110 6.27 21.00 11.36
CA THR A 110 6.97 20.77 10.08
C THR A 110 8.28 20.05 10.32
N LEU A 111 8.46 18.93 9.61
CA LEU A 111 9.66 18.12 9.61
C LEU A 111 10.30 18.13 8.22
N MET A 112 11.59 18.44 8.17
CA MET A 112 12.37 18.41 6.94
C MET A 112 13.53 17.45 7.11
N VAL A 113 13.57 16.39 6.30
CA VAL A 113 14.72 15.50 6.25
C VAL A 113 15.85 16.20 5.50
N LEU A 114 16.94 16.53 6.21
CA LEU A 114 18.07 17.28 5.67
C LEU A 114 19.24 16.39 5.26
N SER A 115 19.40 15.25 5.92
CA SER A 115 20.35 14.19 5.60
C SER A 115 19.71 12.86 5.97
N CYS A 116 20.02 11.78 5.24
CA CYS A 116 19.43 10.48 5.49
C CYS A 116 20.44 9.36 5.22
N ASP A 117 20.62 8.48 6.20
CA ASP A 117 21.30 7.21 5.98
C ASP A 117 20.29 6.09 5.65
N LYS A 118 20.79 5.00 5.08
CA LYS A 118 19.96 3.87 4.60
C LYS A 118 19.45 2.95 5.71
N GLN A 119 20.02 3.04 6.92
CA GLN A 119 19.74 2.10 7.99
C GLN A 119 18.66 2.60 8.95
N SER A 120 18.46 3.93 8.98
CA SER A 120 17.52 4.61 9.86
C SER A 120 16.06 4.33 9.50
N ASP A 121 15.25 4.11 10.52
CA ASP A 121 13.79 4.19 10.42
C ASP A 121 13.35 5.65 10.45
N LEU A 122 13.07 6.20 9.27
CA LEU A 122 12.65 7.60 9.14
C LEU A 122 11.35 7.92 9.88
N GLN A 123 10.44 6.97 10.08
CA GLN A 123 9.17 7.24 10.76
C GLN A 123 9.38 7.35 12.29
N VAL A 124 10.23 6.50 12.86
CA VAL A 124 10.63 6.59 14.28
C VAL A 124 11.42 7.88 14.52
N CYS A 125 12.43 8.16 13.68
CA CYS A 125 13.22 9.39 13.78
C CYS A 125 12.33 10.65 13.68
N ALA A 126 11.38 10.65 12.73
CA ALA A 126 10.48 11.78 12.53
C ALA A 126 9.55 12.00 13.72
N LEU A 127 8.93 10.95 14.28
CA LEU A 127 8.09 11.11 15.46
C LEU A 127 8.90 11.62 16.66
N ASN A 128 10.06 11.02 16.94
CA ASN A 128 10.90 11.43 18.07
C ASN A 128 11.36 12.89 17.91
N ALA A 129 11.70 13.33 16.69
CA ALA A 129 12.02 14.72 16.39
C ALA A 129 10.81 15.66 16.61
N ALA A 130 9.62 15.29 16.13
CA ALA A 130 8.40 16.07 16.30
C ALA A 130 8.00 16.21 17.77
N ALA A 131 7.98 15.10 18.50
CA ALA A 131 7.64 15.02 19.91
C ALA A 131 8.57 15.91 20.75
N ASN A 132 9.88 15.82 20.54
CA ASN A 132 10.83 16.63 21.29
C ASN A 132 10.84 18.11 20.86
N ALA A 133 10.51 18.44 19.60
CA ALA A 133 10.27 19.81 19.18
C ALA A 133 9.04 20.43 19.86
N LEU A 134 7.97 19.64 20.02
CA LEU A 134 6.79 20.03 20.76
C LEU A 134 7.09 20.19 22.25
N TYR A 135 7.87 19.28 22.83
CA TYR A 135 8.24 19.28 24.25
C TYR A 135 9.03 20.53 24.66
N VAL A 136 9.91 21.04 23.80
CA VAL A 136 10.68 22.28 24.06
C VAL A 136 9.99 23.52 23.50
N SER A 137 8.78 23.40 22.95
CA SER A 137 8.06 24.55 22.42
C SER A 137 7.50 25.43 23.53
N SER A 138 7.03 26.62 23.15
CA SER A 138 6.32 27.53 24.05
C SER A 138 4.89 27.07 24.41
N LEU A 139 4.45 25.88 24.01
CA LEU A 139 3.14 25.35 24.38
C LEU A 139 3.14 24.83 25.82
N PRO A 140 2.10 25.10 26.64
CA PRO A 140 2.11 24.86 28.08
C PRO A 140 1.76 23.42 28.49
N PHE A 141 2.04 22.42 27.64
CA PHE A 141 1.80 21.00 27.93
C PHE A 141 2.99 20.16 27.49
N TYR A 142 3.47 19.30 28.38
CA TYR A 142 4.76 18.64 28.27
C TYR A 142 4.58 17.13 28.47
N HIS A 143 4.36 16.43 27.36
CA HIS A 143 4.22 14.97 27.35
C HIS A 143 5.46 14.35 26.71
N PRO A 144 6.25 13.54 27.44
CA PRO A 144 7.34 12.79 26.82
C PRO A 144 6.70 11.73 25.92
N ILE A 145 7.04 11.76 24.63
CA ILE A 145 6.49 10.86 23.62
C ILE A 145 7.66 10.29 22.82
N ASN A 146 7.60 8.99 22.54
CA ASN A 146 8.52 8.35 21.63
C ASN A 146 7.82 7.22 20.85
N ALA A 147 8.50 6.75 19.80
CA ALA A 147 8.15 5.51 19.12
C ALA A 147 9.30 4.51 19.13
N LEU A 148 8.91 3.27 18.87
CA LEU A 148 9.79 2.18 18.47
C LEU A 148 9.17 1.39 17.32
N ARG A 149 10.01 0.58 16.68
CA ARG A 149 9.56 -0.51 15.82
C ARG A 149 10.01 -1.85 16.39
N VAL A 150 9.15 -2.85 16.34
CA VAL A 150 9.45 -4.23 16.71
C VAL A 150 9.40 -5.10 15.46
N GLY A 151 10.52 -5.78 15.19
CA GLY A 151 10.62 -6.84 14.18
C GLY A 151 10.61 -8.22 14.82
N MET A 152 10.37 -9.25 14.01
CA MET A 152 10.47 -10.66 14.39
C MET A 152 11.36 -11.40 13.38
N ILE A 153 12.57 -11.75 13.79
CA ILE A 153 13.58 -12.46 12.98
C ILE A 153 13.87 -13.79 13.65
N GLU A 154 13.78 -14.88 12.89
CA GLU A 154 14.00 -16.25 13.42
C GLU A 154 13.13 -16.59 14.65
N GLY A 155 11.96 -15.95 14.77
CA GLY A 155 11.02 -16.15 15.87
C GLY A 155 11.25 -15.26 17.09
N GLU A 156 12.30 -14.44 17.10
CA GLU A 156 12.68 -13.57 18.22
C GLU A 156 12.34 -12.10 17.95
N PHE A 157 11.91 -11.38 18.98
CA PHE A 157 11.60 -9.94 18.88
C PHE A 157 12.85 -9.07 18.92
N ILE A 158 12.95 -8.15 17.96
CA ILE A 158 14.03 -7.18 17.87
C ILE A 158 13.43 -5.77 17.95
N ILE A 159 13.89 -4.99 18.92
CA ILE A 159 13.51 -3.57 19.07
C ILE A 159 14.42 -2.72 18.20
N ASN A 160 13.80 -1.78 17.49
CA ASN A 160 14.39 -0.86 16.53
C ASN A 160 15.34 -1.58 15.56
N PRO A 161 14.82 -2.57 14.79
CA PRO A 161 15.62 -3.19 13.75
C PRO A 161 16.03 -2.13 12.73
N THR A 162 17.26 -2.21 12.24
CA THR A 162 17.69 -1.46 11.05
C THR A 162 16.82 -1.85 9.85
N MET A 163 16.76 -1.00 8.82
CA MET A 163 15.99 -1.33 7.60
C MET A 163 16.42 -2.68 6.98
N GLN A 164 17.71 -3.02 7.04
CA GLN A 164 18.22 -4.31 6.56
C GLN A 164 17.80 -5.51 7.43
N GLU A 165 17.66 -5.32 8.74
CA GLU A 165 17.09 -6.34 9.62
C GLU A 165 15.60 -6.47 9.40
N LEU A 166 14.89 -5.36 9.20
CA LEU A 166 13.45 -5.34 8.88
C LEU A 166 13.15 -6.06 7.57
N ASP A 167 14.03 -5.96 6.57
CA ASP A 167 13.95 -6.76 5.33
C ASP A 167 13.92 -8.27 5.59
N ASN A 168 14.50 -8.74 6.70
CA ASN A 168 14.51 -10.15 7.14
C ASN A 168 13.42 -10.48 8.15
N SER A 169 12.66 -9.49 8.60
CA SER A 169 11.59 -9.65 9.57
C SER A 169 10.34 -10.29 8.96
N THR A 170 9.57 -10.94 9.83
CA THR A 170 8.21 -11.43 9.57
C THR A 170 7.13 -10.54 10.19
N LEU A 171 7.54 -9.64 11.10
CA LEU A 171 6.69 -8.67 11.77
C LEU A 171 7.20 -7.25 11.50
N ASP A 172 6.28 -6.34 11.26
CA ASP A 172 6.55 -4.91 11.23
C ASP A 172 5.53 -4.23 12.15
N LEU A 173 5.91 -4.01 13.41
CA LEU A 173 5.08 -3.43 14.46
C LEU A 173 5.64 -2.07 14.89
N TYR A 174 5.04 -1.00 14.43
CA TYR A 174 5.30 0.37 14.89
C TYR A 174 4.41 0.70 16.07
N VAL A 175 5.00 1.20 17.16
CA VAL A 175 4.28 1.59 18.36
C VAL A 175 4.78 2.94 18.82
N SER A 176 3.85 3.81 19.23
CA SER A 176 4.15 5.07 19.90
C SER A 176 3.36 5.21 21.18
N GLY A 177 3.86 6.03 22.10
CA GLY A 177 3.28 6.15 23.42
C GLY A 177 3.90 7.24 24.26
N SER A 178 3.33 7.44 25.44
CA SER A 178 3.76 8.42 26.44
C SER A 178 3.74 7.79 27.82
N ASN A 179 4.82 7.93 28.58
CA ASN A 179 5.01 7.27 29.86
C ASN A 179 4.73 5.75 29.74
N ASP A 180 3.80 5.20 30.50
CA ASP A 180 3.38 3.80 30.45
C ASP A 180 2.13 3.56 29.58
N GLU A 181 1.68 4.55 28.83
CA GLU A 181 0.52 4.47 27.93
C GLU A 181 0.94 4.30 26.47
N LEU A 182 0.33 3.35 25.77
CA LEU A 182 0.41 3.25 24.32
C LEU A 182 -0.59 4.25 23.72
N LEU A 183 -0.19 4.94 22.65
CA LEU A 183 -1.02 5.94 21.97
C LEU A 183 -1.44 5.49 20.57
N MET A 184 -0.52 4.87 19.81
CA MET A 184 -0.82 4.41 18.46
C MET A 184 -0.03 3.15 18.13
N ILE A 185 -0.70 2.21 17.48
CA ILE A 185 -0.11 0.98 16.95
C ILE A 185 -0.42 0.88 15.44
N GLU A 186 0.61 0.56 14.66
CA GLU A 186 0.48 0.07 13.29
C GLU A 186 1.29 -1.19 13.12
N MET A 187 0.63 -2.25 12.66
CA MET A 187 1.21 -3.57 12.53
C MET A 187 0.92 -4.12 11.14
N ARG A 188 1.92 -4.79 10.55
CA ARG A 188 1.72 -5.73 9.44
C ARG A 188 2.61 -6.96 9.59
N SER A 189 2.14 -8.07 9.04
CA SER A 189 2.95 -9.25 8.75
C SER A 189 3.70 -9.06 7.43
N LEU A 190 4.93 -9.57 7.34
CA LEU A 190 5.74 -9.54 6.13
C LEU A 190 5.91 -10.97 5.59
N ALA A 191 5.52 -11.20 4.33
CA ALA A 191 5.63 -12.53 3.72
C ALA A 191 7.09 -12.98 3.54
N LYS A 192 7.35 -14.27 3.81
CA LYS A 192 8.67 -14.91 3.64
C LYS A 192 8.50 -16.30 3.03
N LYS A 193 8.62 -16.42 1.69
CA LYS A 193 8.61 -17.67 0.87
C LYS A 193 7.48 -18.69 1.10
N SER A 194 6.77 -18.70 2.23
CA SER A 194 5.72 -19.63 2.63
C SER A 194 4.71 -18.92 3.53
N GLY A 195 3.57 -18.53 2.97
CA GLY A 195 2.42 -18.01 3.73
C GLY A 195 2.53 -16.54 4.15
N ALA A 196 1.50 -16.09 4.87
CA ALA A 196 1.33 -14.69 5.23
C ALA A 196 2.07 -14.27 6.51
N ASN A 197 2.71 -15.21 7.22
CA ASN A 197 3.43 -14.98 8.49
C ASN A 197 2.56 -14.29 9.54
N GLU A 198 1.33 -14.75 9.64
CA GLU A 198 0.38 -14.27 10.62
C GLU A 198 0.92 -14.39 12.05
N ILE A 199 0.71 -13.36 12.88
CA ILE A 199 1.05 -13.43 14.30
C ILE A 199 -0.17 -13.87 15.11
N SER A 200 0.02 -14.72 16.11
CA SER A 200 -1.05 -15.08 17.04
C SER A 200 -1.37 -13.93 17.99
N GLU A 201 -2.58 -13.92 18.55
CA GLU A 201 -3.00 -12.91 19.53
C GLU A 201 -2.06 -12.87 20.76
N GLU A 202 -1.61 -14.03 21.26
CA GLU A 202 -0.68 -14.10 22.40
C GLU A 202 0.69 -13.51 22.06
N LYS A 203 1.28 -13.86 20.91
CA LYS A 203 2.58 -13.29 20.49
C LYS A 203 2.49 -11.78 20.27
N LEU A 204 1.35 -11.29 19.78
CA LEU A 204 1.15 -9.85 19.64
C LEU A 204 1.08 -9.16 21.01
N LEU A 205 0.41 -9.76 22.00
CA LEU A 205 0.39 -9.25 23.38
C LEU A 205 1.80 -9.21 24.00
N ASP A 206 2.62 -10.24 23.76
CA ASP A 206 4.02 -10.27 24.21
C ASP A 206 4.81 -9.11 23.58
N ALA A 207 4.65 -8.89 22.27
CA ALA A 207 5.32 -7.80 21.55
C ALA A 207 4.88 -6.41 22.04
N LEU A 208 3.58 -6.23 22.33
CA LEU A 208 3.03 -4.98 22.87
C LEU A 208 3.47 -4.72 24.31
N SER A 209 3.62 -5.77 25.12
CA SER A 209 4.16 -5.66 26.48
C SER A 209 5.62 -5.22 26.44
N LEU A 210 6.43 -5.84 25.58
CA LEU A 210 7.82 -5.43 25.32
C LEU A 210 7.90 -3.97 24.85
N ALA A 211 6.99 -3.56 23.96
CA ALA A 211 6.92 -2.17 23.49
C ALA A 211 6.56 -1.19 24.61
N LYS A 212 5.56 -1.52 25.45
CA LYS A 212 5.16 -0.68 26.59
C LYS A 212 6.31 -0.46 27.58
N ASP A 213 7.04 -1.51 27.92
CA ASP A 213 8.20 -1.41 28.81
C ASP A 213 9.30 -0.53 28.23
N TYR A 214 9.56 -0.65 26.93
CA TYR A 214 10.52 0.21 26.23
C TYR A 214 10.08 1.68 26.23
N ILE A 215 8.81 1.96 25.90
CA ILE A 215 8.27 3.33 25.85
C ILE A 215 8.36 4.00 27.21
N SER A 216 7.99 3.30 28.28
CA SER A 216 8.05 3.82 29.65
C SER A 216 9.47 4.20 30.05
N ASN A 217 10.42 3.29 29.84
CA ASN A 217 11.83 3.56 30.12
C ASN A 217 12.38 4.73 29.29
N SER A 218 12.03 4.78 28.00
CA SER A 218 12.50 5.82 27.09
C SER A 218 11.90 7.18 27.44
N CYS A 219 10.61 7.26 27.77
CA CYS A 219 9.93 8.49 28.18
C CYS A 219 10.59 9.13 29.40
N MET A 220 10.95 8.33 30.42
CA MET A 220 11.67 8.83 31.60
C MET A 220 13.02 9.46 31.22
N GLN A 221 13.74 8.86 30.26
CA GLN A 221 15.01 9.40 29.78
C GLN A 221 14.82 10.71 29.01
N TYR A 222 13.86 10.77 28.08
CA TYR A 222 13.53 12.01 27.37
C TYR A 222 13.11 13.11 28.34
N GLN A 223 12.18 12.85 29.24
CA GLN A 223 11.72 13.82 30.23
C GLN A 223 12.88 14.41 31.02
N LYS A 224 13.73 13.54 31.60
CA LYS A 224 14.90 13.97 32.38
C LYS A 224 15.87 14.82 31.55
N ALA A 225 16.06 14.48 30.28
CA ALA A 225 17.01 15.14 29.41
C ALA A 225 16.51 16.49 28.86
N PHE A 226 15.19 16.63 28.67
CA PHE A 226 14.59 17.81 28.05
C PHE A 226 13.94 18.79 29.06
N ASP A 227 13.65 18.37 30.29
CA ASP A 227 12.94 19.18 31.28
C ASP A 227 13.59 20.55 31.57
N THR A 228 14.92 20.64 31.50
CA THR A 228 15.67 21.87 31.75
C THR A 228 15.70 22.83 30.55
N TYR A 229 15.13 22.43 29.41
CA TYR A 229 15.16 23.18 28.15
C TYR A 229 13.76 23.64 27.68
N LYS A 230 12.76 23.57 28.55
CA LYS A 230 11.42 24.11 28.27
C LYS A 230 11.50 25.63 28.08
N GLU A 231 10.89 26.11 27.01
CA GLU A 231 10.74 27.55 26.78
C GLU A 231 9.71 28.16 27.73
N ASN A 232 9.65 29.49 27.78
CA ASN A 232 8.61 30.18 28.54
C ASN A 232 7.23 29.87 27.91
N PRO A 233 6.28 29.33 28.68
CA PRO A 233 4.99 28.94 28.13
C PRO A 233 4.15 30.15 27.71
N LEU A 234 3.47 30.03 26.58
CA LEU A 234 2.41 30.94 26.16
C LEU A 234 1.25 30.86 27.14
N ASN A 235 0.61 32.01 27.39
CA ASN A 235 -0.61 32.05 28.17
C ASN A 235 -1.81 31.77 27.25
N LEU A 236 -2.16 30.49 27.13
CA LEU A 236 -3.25 30.04 26.27
C LEU A 236 -4.54 29.87 27.07
N VAL A 237 -5.63 30.42 26.54
CA VAL A 237 -6.98 30.24 27.08
C VAL A 237 -7.64 29.10 26.34
N LEU A 238 -7.86 28.00 27.04
CA LEU A 238 -8.61 26.86 26.50
C LEU A 238 -10.10 27.19 26.47
N ARG A 239 -10.78 26.76 25.42
CA ARG A 239 -12.24 26.84 25.36
C ARG A 239 -12.83 25.95 26.43
N THR A 240 -13.70 26.52 27.26
CA THR A 240 -14.56 25.72 28.12
C THR A 240 -15.64 25.06 27.26
N GLU A 241 -15.93 23.80 27.52
CA GLU A 241 -17.08 23.13 26.92
C GLU A 241 -18.34 23.98 27.20
N LYS A 242 -19.08 24.32 26.15
CA LYS A 242 -20.35 25.04 26.27
C LYS A 242 -21.41 24.07 26.82
N ASN A 243 -21.38 23.81 28.12
CA ASN A 243 -22.38 23.02 28.83
C ASN A 243 -23.26 23.96 29.63
N ASN A 244 -24.29 24.52 29.00
CA ASN A 244 -25.31 25.28 29.71
C ASN A 244 -26.24 24.29 30.44
N PRO A 245 -26.24 24.26 31.79
CA PRO A 245 -27.04 23.29 32.55
C PRO A 245 -28.55 23.46 32.33
N GLN A 246 -29.00 24.68 32.01
CA GLN A 246 -30.41 24.96 31.74
C GLN A 246 -30.85 24.34 30.41
N ILE A 247 -30.01 24.44 29.37
CA ILE A 247 -30.25 23.79 28.08
C ILE A 247 -30.26 22.27 28.27
N TYR A 248 -29.30 21.74 29.02
CA TYR A 248 -29.21 20.31 29.30
C TYR A 248 -30.48 19.79 29.98
N GLN A 249 -30.92 20.44 31.06
CA GLN A 249 -32.13 20.05 31.78
C GLN A 249 -33.37 20.14 30.88
N TYR A 250 -33.46 21.19 30.05
CA TYR A 250 -34.57 21.36 29.12
C TYR A 250 -34.64 20.25 28.06
N ILE A 251 -33.49 19.84 27.49
CA ILE A 251 -33.41 18.70 26.56
C ILE A 251 -33.87 17.42 27.26
N GLN A 252 -33.38 17.18 28.48
CA GLN A 252 -33.71 15.99 29.26
C GLN A 252 -35.20 15.89 29.58
N GLU A 253 -35.85 17.00 29.91
CA GLU A 253 -37.27 17.03 30.29
C GLU A 253 -38.22 16.96 29.08
N ASN A 254 -37.84 17.56 27.94
CA ASN A 254 -38.77 17.81 26.83
C ASN A 254 -38.46 17.03 25.54
N TYR A 255 -37.23 16.55 25.35
CA TYR A 255 -36.76 15.99 24.05
C TYR A 255 -36.11 14.61 24.17
N ILE A 256 -36.14 13.96 25.35
CA ILE A 256 -35.46 12.67 25.56
C ILE A 256 -35.91 11.59 24.57
N VAL A 257 -37.20 11.50 24.26
CA VAL A 257 -37.76 10.49 23.35
C VAL A 257 -37.32 10.75 21.91
N GLU A 258 -37.35 12.01 21.48
CA GLU A 258 -36.92 12.46 20.17
C GLU A 258 -35.43 12.21 19.97
N VAL A 259 -34.60 12.51 20.98
CA VAL A 259 -33.18 12.21 20.97
C VAL A 259 -32.97 10.71 20.84
N GLN A 260 -33.59 9.88 21.70
CA GLN A 260 -33.45 8.42 21.64
C GLN A 260 -33.86 7.84 20.28
N ASN A 261 -34.96 8.31 19.70
CA ASN A 261 -35.39 7.90 18.35
C ASN A 261 -34.36 8.31 17.29
N SER A 262 -33.84 9.53 17.36
CA SER A 262 -32.78 10.00 16.45
C SER A 262 -31.52 9.15 16.56
N LEU A 263 -31.14 8.69 17.76
CA LEU A 263 -29.96 7.83 17.95
C LEU A 263 -30.15 6.44 17.34
N GLN A 264 -31.35 5.86 17.45
CA GLN A 264 -31.66 4.58 16.79
C GLN A 264 -31.61 4.69 15.26
N GLU A 265 -32.05 5.83 14.70
CA GLU A 265 -31.93 6.12 13.27
C GLU A 265 -30.47 6.31 12.85
N MET A 266 -29.69 7.08 13.61
CA MET A 266 -28.26 7.32 13.33
C MET A 266 -27.41 6.06 13.43
N ALA A 267 -27.73 5.16 14.36
CA ALA A 267 -27.07 3.85 14.43
C ALA A 267 -27.30 3.02 13.15
N LYS A 268 -28.36 3.34 12.39
CA LYS A 268 -28.75 2.75 11.11
C LYS A 268 -28.56 3.71 9.93
N SER A 269 -27.85 4.84 10.05
CA SER A 269 -27.51 5.69 8.90
C SER A 269 -26.57 6.82 9.33
N GLU A 270 -25.52 7.10 8.55
CA GLU A 270 -24.71 8.30 8.78
C GLU A 270 -25.45 9.61 8.44
N ARG A 271 -26.69 9.56 7.90
CA ARG A 271 -27.48 10.76 7.61
C ARG A 271 -27.98 11.44 8.88
N ASN A 272 -27.22 12.42 9.37
CA ASN A 272 -27.53 13.17 10.57
C ASN A 272 -28.47 14.37 10.30
N THR A 273 -29.78 14.12 10.17
CA THR A 273 -30.78 15.23 10.15
C THR A 273 -31.64 15.31 11.41
N GLY A 274 -31.71 14.24 12.20
CA GLY A 274 -32.55 14.18 13.41
C GLY A 274 -32.11 15.17 14.48
N LEU A 275 -30.83 15.15 14.87
CA LEU A 275 -30.28 16.07 15.87
C LEU A 275 -30.36 17.53 15.43
N LYS A 276 -30.13 17.81 14.14
CA LYS A 276 -30.28 19.15 13.59
C LYS A 276 -31.72 19.68 13.72
N LYS A 277 -32.72 18.85 13.40
CA LYS A 277 -34.14 19.20 13.58
C LYS A 277 -34.50 19.41 15.06
N ILE A 278 -33.92 18.61 15.96
CA ILE A 278 -34.11 18.77 17.40
C ILE A 278 -33.53 20.12 17.85
N ALA A 279 -32.31 20.46 17.42
CA ALA A 279 -31.70 21.76 17.73
C ALA A 279 -32.53 22.93 17.18
N GLU A 280 -33.03 22.84 15.94
CA GLU A 280 -33.92 23.84 15.34
C GLU A 280 -35.24 23.98 16.11
N SER A 281 -35.83 22.88 16.58
CA SER A 281 -37.05 22.88 17.40
C SER A 281 -36.83 23.52 18.77
N ILE A 282 -35.71 23.21 19.44
CA ILE A 282 -35.36 23.84 20.72
C ILE A 282 -35.17 25.35 20.53
N ALA A 283 -34.47 25.77 19.47
CA ALA A 283 -34.25 27.19 19.16
C ALA A 283 -35.54 27.96 18.83
N GLN A 284 -36.58 27.29 18.30
CA GLN A 284 -37.87 27.91 18.05
C GLN A 284 -38.72 28.08 19.32
N ASN A 285 -38.52 27.21 20.31
CA ASN A 285 -39.30 27.19 21.56
C ASN A 285 -38.61 27.91 22.73
N THR A 286 -37.39 28.42 22.53
CA THR A 286 -36.56 29.05 23.55
C THR A 286 -35.83 30.28 22.98
N ASP A 287 -35.18 31.06 23.84
CA ASP A 287 -34.36 32.20 23.42
C ASP A 287 -32.90 31.80 23.11
N TRP A 288 -32.60 30.50 23.03
CA TRP A 288 -31.25 29.98 22.82
C TRP A 288 -30.91 29.85 21.34
N GLU A 289 -29.68 30.22 20.98
CA GLU A 289 -29.18 30.06 19.62
C GLU A 289 -28.74 28.62 19.34
N ILE A 290 -28.83 28.18 18.09
CA ILE A 290 -28.38 26.83 17.66
C ILE A 290 -26.90 26.59 18.03
N SER A 291 -26.08 27.64 18.01
CA SER A 291 -24.66 27.58 18.39
C SER A 291 -24.41 27.35 19.89
N GLU A 292 -25.43 27.51 20.72
CA GLU A 292 -25.44 27.19 22.16
C GLU A 292 -26.07 25.82 22.42
N ILE A 293 -27.09 25.44 21.62
CA ILE A 293 -27.81 24.18 21.76
C ILE A 293 -26.97 22.99 21.27
N ASN A 294 -26.34 23.09 20.09
CA ASN A 294 -25.63 21.97 19.46
C ASN A 294 -24.57 21.33 20.38
N PRO A 295 -23.66 22.09 21.04
CA PRO A 295 -22.66 21.49 21.93
C PRO A 295 -23.28 20.71 23.10
N VAL A 296 -24.36 21.25 23.69
CA VAL A 296 -25.07 20.59 24.80
C VAL A 296 -25.78 19.33 24.30
N LEU A 297 -26.41 19.38 23.13
CA LEU A 297 -27.09 18.25 22.51
C LEU A 297 -26.11 17.12 22.15
N GLU A 298 -24.92 17.45 21.63
CA GLU A 298 -23.86 16.49 21.34
C GLU A 298 -23.33 15.81 22.61
N ASN A 299 -23.15 16.57 23.69
CA ASN A 299 -22.76 16.01 24.98
C ASN A 299 -23.86 15.11 25.58
N TYR A 300 -25.12 15.55 25.53
CA TYR A 300 -26.25 14.77 26.02
C TYR A 300 -26.43 13.46 25.23
N LYS A 301 -26.30 13.52 23.91
CA LYS A 301 -26.23 12.34 23.03
C LYS A 301 -25.18 11.35 23.52
N LYS A 302 -23.94 11.83 23.71
CA LYS A 302 -22.81 10.99 24.10
C LYS A 302 -23.08 10.30 25.43
N GLU A 303 -23.66 11.00 26.41
CA GLU A 303 -24.02 10.42 27.70
C GLU A 303 -25.10 9.33 27.57
N ILE A 304 -26.15 9.56 26.78
CA ILE A 304 -27.21 8.55 26.55
C ILE A 304 -26.63 7.28 25.95
N ILE A 305 -25.80 7.39 24.91
CA ILE A 305 -25.19 6.24 24.23
C ILE A 305 -24.37 5.42 25.23
N ARG A 306 -23.54 6.09 26.03
CA ARG A 306 -22.65 5.44 27.00
C ARG A 306 -23.42 4.79 28.12
N HIS A 307 -24.46 5.44 28.64
CA HIS A 307 -25.36 4.88 29.64
C HIS A 307 -26.09 3.64 29.09
N GLN A 308 -26.60 3.70 27.86
CA GLN A 308 -27.26 2.56 27.21
C GLN A 308 -26.31 1.36 27.08
N ILE A 309 -25.08 1.61 26.62
CA ILE A 309 -24.06 0.57 26.51
C ILE A 309 -23.74 0.04 27.90
N LEU A 310 -23.17 0.85 28.80
CA LEU A 310 -22.59 0.37 30.04
C LEU A 310 -23.61 -0.14 31.07
N GLU A 311 -24.78 0.50 31.20
CA GLU A 311 -25.79 0.15 32.20
C GLU A 311 -26.85 -0.81 31.65
N GLN A 312 -27.39 -0.52 30.46
CA GLN A 312 -28.47 -1.32 29.88
C GLN A 312 -27.94 -2.52 29.08
N LYS A 313 -26.63 -2.58 28.82
CA LYS A 313 -25.96 -3.66 28.06
C LYS A 313 -26.56 -3.88 26.67
N THR A 314 -26.99 -2.79 26.03
CA THR A 314 -27.52 -2.81 24.67
C THR A 314 -26.88 -1.71 23.83
N ARG A 315 -26.79 -1.93 22.53
CA ARG A 315 -26.31 -0.93 21.57
C ARG A 315 -27.47 -0.15 20.97
N CYS A 316 -27.19 1.02 20.41
CA CYS A 316 -28.23 1.89 19.84
C CYS A 316 -28.99 1.27 18.65
N ASP A 317 -28.40 0.30 17.95
CA ASP A 317 -29.07 -0.49 16.90
C ASP A 317 -29.72 -1.79 17.40
N GLY A 318 -29.67 -2.05 18.71
CA GLY A 318 -30.26 -3.22 19.37
C GLY A 318 -29.36 -4.47 19.42
N ARG A 319 -28.14 -4.40 18.88
CA ARG A 319 -27.18 -5.52 18.95
C ARG A 319 -26.60 -5.71 20.35
N GLY A 320 -26.15 -6.94 20.62
CA GLY A 320 -25.21 -7.24 21.69
C GLY A 320 -23.77 -6.82 21.34
N TYR A 321 -22.87 -6.98 22.31
CA TYR A 321 -21.47 -6.55 22.19
C TYR A 321 -20.65 -7.36 21.19
N GLU A 322 -20.91 -8.67 21.08
CA GLU A 322 -20.19 -9.57 20.16
C GLU A 322 -20.86 -9.68 18.79
N ASP A 323 -22.03 -9.06 18.59
CA ASP A 323 -22.84 -9.23 17.39
C ASP A 323 -22.29 -8.47 16.18
N ILE A 324 -22.20 -9.18 15.06
CA ILE A 324 -21.77 -8.64 13.76
C ILE A 324 -23.00 -8.35 12.91
N ARG A 325 -22.97 -7.25 12.13
CA ARG A 325 -24.07 -6.91 11.22
C ARG A 325 -24.20 -7.96 10.11
N PRO A 326 -25.39 -8.11 9.49
CA PRO A 326 -25.59 -9.04 8.39
C PRO A 326 -24.58 -8.83 7.26
N ILE A 327 -24.02 -9.92 6.72
CA ILE A 327 -23.03 -9.89 5.64
C ILE A 327 -23.65 -10.48 4.36
N GLN A 328 -23.48 -9.77 3.25
CA GLN A 328 -23.83 -10.21 1.92
C GLN A 328 -22.64 -10.05 0.99
N ILE A 329 -22.39 -11.06 0.18
CA ILE A 329 -21.21 -11.13 -0.70
C ILE A 329 -21.67 -11.53 -2.09
N GLN A 330 -21.26 -10.76 -3.08
CA GLN A 330 -21.39 -11.11 -4.50
C GLN A 330 -20.02 -10.99 -5.17
N THR A 331 -19.68 -11.93 -6.03
CA THR A 331 -18.40 -11.94 -6.75
C THR A 331 -18.64 -11.88 -8.25
N ASN A 332 -17.69 -11.26 -8.96
CA ASN A 332 -17.70 -11.08 -10.42
C ASN A 332 -19.00 -10.47 -10.98
N ILE A 333 -19.53 -9.45 -10.27
CA ILE A 333 -20.68 -8.66 -10.73
C ILE A 333 -20.35 -7.74 -11.91
N LEU A 334 -19.06 -7.47 -12.15
CA LEU A 334 -18.57 -6.66 -13.26
C LEU A 334 -18.03 -7.56 -14.39
N PRO A 335 -18.69 -7.63 -15.56
CA PRO A 335 -18.30 -8.57 -16.62
C PRO A 335 -16.92 -8.31 -17.26
N PHE A 336 -16.45 -7.06 -17.22
CA PHE A 336 -15.19 -6.64 -17.87
C PHE A 336 -14.04 -6.43 -16.89
N ALA A 337 -14.25 -6.67 -15.59
CA ALA A 337 -13.18 -6.60 -14.60
C ALA A 337 -12.52 -7.97 -14.46
N HIS A 338 -11.18 -8.00 -14.33
CA HIS A 338 -10.43 -9.26 -14.12
C HIS A 338 -10.96 -10.03 -12.90
N GLY A 339 -11.28 -9.32 -11.82
CA GLY A 339 -12.13 -9.84 -10.74
C GLY A 339 -12.87 -8.71 -10.02
N SER A 340 -14.00 -9.02 -9.40
CA SER A 340 -14.71 -8.07 -8.54
C SER A 340 -15.41 -8.76 -7.36
N ALA A 341 -15.58 -8.04 -6.27
CA ALA A 341 -16.35 -8.46 -5.12
C ALA A 341 -17.13 -7.27 -4.54
N LEU A 342 -18.44 -7.42 -4.40
CA LEU A 342 -19.29 -6.53 -3.64
C LEU A 342 -19.48 -7.12 -2.25
N PHE A 343 -18.81 -6.54 -1.27
CA PHE A 343 -18.91 -6.95 0.14
C PHE A 343 -19.76 -5.94 0.90
N THR A 344 -20.88 -6.39 1.45
CA THR A 344 -21.79 -5.57 2.25
C THR A 344 -21.85 -6.13 3.67
N ARG A 345 -21.57 -5.30 4.68
CA ARG A 345 -21.76 -5.62 6.11
C ARG A 345 -22.62 -4.55 6.75
N GLY A 346 -23.87 -4.90 7.05
CA GLY A 346 -24.87 -3.92 7.46
C GLY A 346 -25.05 -2.85 6.39
N GLN A 347 -24.58 -1.63 6.68
CA GLN A 347 -24.66 -0.46 5.79
C GLN A 347 -23.29 0.07 5.40
N THR A 348 -22.30 -0.83 5.43
CA THR A 348 -20.98 -0.58 4.90
C THR A 348 -20.81 -1.49 3.69
N GLN A 349 -20.73 -0.89 2.51
CA GLN A 349 -20.64 -1.58 1.24
C GLN A 349 -19.39 -1.14 0.49
N ALA A 350 -18.54 -2.12 0.16
CA ALA A 350 -17.33 -1.91 -0.62
C ALA A 350 -17.42 -2.74 -1.91
N LEU A 351 -17.33 -2.07 -3.05
CA LEU A 351 -17.08 -2.71 -4.33
C LEU A 351 -15.58 -2.73 -4.58
N VAL A 352 -14.97 -3.90 -4.48
CA VAL A 352 -13.54 -4.07 -4.69
C VAL A 352 -13.28 -4.74 -6.02
N VAL A 353 -12.47 -4.11 -6.85
CA VAL A 353 -12.17 -4.55 -8.22
C VAL A 353 -10.69 -4.86 -8.34
N SER A 354 -10.38 -6.04 -8.89
CA SER A 354 -9.03 -6.50 -9.17
C SER A 354 -8.70 -6.37 -10.65
N THR A 355 -7.54 -5.80 -10.94
CA THR A 355 -6.96 -5.69 -12.27
C THR A 355 -5.54 -6.24 -12.25
N ILE A 356 -5.33 -7.35 -12.95
CA ILE A 356 -4.03 -7.94 -13.25
C ILE A 356 -3.39 -7.24 -14.45
N GLY A 357 -2.10 -6.90 -14.34
CA GLY A 357 -1.28 -6.28 -15.39
C GLY A 357 0.11 -6.92 -15.52
N ALA A 358 0.89 -6.41 -16.45
CA ALA A 358 2.27 -6.85 -16.70
C ALA A 358 3.28 -6.04 -15.87
N ASP A 359 4.57 -6.38 -15.96
CA ASP A 359 5.66 -5.68 -15.27
C ASP A 359 5.89 -4.22 -15.72
N SER A 360 5.29 -3.83 -16.84
CA SER A 360 5.22 -2.44 -17.32
C SER A 360 4.19 -1.60 -16.57
N ASP A 361 3.16 -2.24 -16.00
CA ASP A 361 2.08 -1.58 -15.26
C ASP A 361 2.43 -1.37 -13.79
N ALA A 362 3.54 -1.97 -13.33
CA ALA A 362 4.04 -1.81 -11.97
C ALA A 362 4.36 -0.34 -11.68
N GLN A 363 3.95 0.14 -10.51
CA GLN A 363 4.15 1.53 -10.14
C GLN A 363 5.61 1.75 -9.72
N THR A 364 6.29 2.63 -10.44
CA THR A 364 7.64 3.06 -10.06
C THR A 364 7.55 3.98 -8.84
N GLN A 365 8.11 3.55 -7.72
CA GLN A 365 8.24 4.33 -6.50
C GLN A 365 9.69 4.71 -6.27
N GLU A 366 9.92 5.99 -6.00
CA GLU A 366 11.24 6.51 -5.63
C GLU A 366 11.23 6.80 -4.13
N MET A 367 11.74 5.86 -3.33
CA MET A 367 12.02 6.14 -1.91
C MET A 367 13.32 6.93 -1.79
N LEU A 368 13.43 7.77 -0.76
CA LEU A 368 14.60 8.62 -0.54
C LEU A 368 15.92 7.84 -0.53
N THR A 369 15.95 6.72 0.19
CA THR A 369 17.14 5.88 0.41
C THR A 369 17.44 4.92 -0.73
N ASP A 370 16.52 4.68 -1.67
CA ASP A 370 16.66 3.68 -2.72
C ASP A 370 17.60 4.11 -3.84
N LYS A 371 18.56 3.27 -4.23
CA LYS A 371 19.50 3.60 -5.33
C LYS A 371 18.83 3.53 -6.70
N ILE A 372 17.84 2.64 -6.84
CA ILE A 372 17.11 2.37 -8.06
C ILE A 372 15.62 2.47 -7.69
N PRO A 373 14.77 3.08 -8.52
CA PRO A 373 13.34 3.10 -8.26
C PRO A 373 12.80 1.69 -8.08
N ASN A 374 12.06 1.47 -6.99
CA ASN A 374 11.41 0.19 -6.74
C ASN A 374 10.16 0.08 -7.63
N LYS A 375 9.86 -1.12 -8.11
CA LYS A 375 8.63 -1.40 -8.85
C LYS A 375 7.64 -2.07 -7.90
N GLU A 376 6.66 -1.28 -7.48
CA GLU A 376 5.54 -1.79 -6.71
C GLU A 376 4.58 -2.58 -7.59
N LYS A 377 4.51 -3.89 -7.35
CA LYS A 377 3.64 -4.80 -8.09
C LYS A 377 2.26 -4.96 -7.45
N PHE A 378 2.09 -4.68 -6.16
CA PHE A 378 0.80 -4.75 -5.49
C PHE A 378 0.34 -3.37 -5.03
N MET A 379 -0.73 -2.89 -5.65
CA MET A 379 -1.32 -1.58 -5.37
C MET A 379 -2.73 -1.76 -4.81
N PHE A 380 -3.07 -0.97 -3.79
CA PHE A 380 -4.43 -0.89 -3.27
C PHE A 380 -4.86 0.57 -3.22
N HIS A 381 -5.87 0.91 -4.02
CA HIS A 381 -6.48 2.23 -4.01
C HIS A 381 -7.83 2.18 -3.30
N TYR A 382 -8.09 3.17 -2.46
CA TYR A 382 -9.31 3.28 -1.67
C TYR A 382 -9.94 4.63 -1.96
N ASN A 383 -11.22 4.63 -2.30
CA ASN A 383 -12.00 5.82 -2.65
C ASN A 383 -13.24 5.92 -1.76
N PHE A 384 -13.50 7.12 -1.24
CA PHE A 384 -14.61 7.42 -0.36
C PHE A 384 -15.42 8.61 -0.91
N PRO A 385 -16.31 8.38 -1.89
CA PRO A 385 -17.12 9.44 -2.46
C PRO A 385 -18.18 9.93 -1.45
N GLY A 386 -18.54 11.23 -1.50
CA GLY A 386 -19.49 11.82 -0.55
C GLY A 386 -20.86 11.14 -0.51
N PHE A 387 -21.32 10.58 -1.64
CA PHE A 387 -22.60 9.89 -1.68
C PHE A 387 -22.64 8.65 -0.76
N SER A 388 -21.49 8.06 -0.42
CA SER A 388 -21.39 6.88 0.45
C SER A 388 -21.91 7.14 1.86
N VAL A 389 -21.92 8.41 2.28
CA VAL A 389 -22.48 8.90 3.55
C VAL A 389 -23.70 9.80 3.33
N GLY A 390 -24.15 9.94 2.08
CA GLY A 390 -25.27 10.78 1.69
C GLY A 390 -24.95 12.28 1.55
N GLU A 391 -23.68 12.65 1.42
CA GLU A 391 -23.23 14.03 1.25
C GLU A 391 -23.04 14.40 -0.23
N ALA A 392 -23.38 15.65 -0.58
CA ALA A 392 -23.12 16.21 -1.90
C ALA A 392 -21.73 16.88 -1.93
N SER A 393 -20.68 16.11 -2.17
CA SER A 393 -19.30 16.60 -2.29
C SER A 393 -18.70 16.34 -3.67
N MET A 394 -17.73 17.17 -4.06
CA MET A 394 -17.00 17.01 -5.32
C MET A 394 -16.00 15.86 -5.20
N ILE A 395 -15.96 14.99 -6.21
CA ILE A 395 -14.92 13.95 -6.30
C ILE A 395 -13.61 14.63 -6.73
N GLY A 396 -12.66 14.70 -5.81
CA GLY A 396 -11.38 15.38 -5.97
C GLY A 396 -10.18 14.43 -6.00
N SER A 397 -9.01 14.97 -5.67
CA SER A 397 -7.83 14.15 -5.42
C SER A 397 -7.97 13.38 -4.11
N VAL A 398 -7.38 12.19 -4.05
CA VAL A 398 -7.35 11.33 -2.86
C VAL A 398 -6.83 12.10 -1.65
N GLY A 399 -7.61 12.07 -0.56
CA GLY A 399 -7.29 12.69 0.72
C GLY A 399 -6.37 11.83 1.59
N ARG A 400 -5.88 12.41 2.70
CA ARG A 400 -4.97 11.71 3.64
C ARG A 400 -5.62 10.48 4.28
N ARG A 401 -6.92 10.54 4.58
CA ARG A 401 -7.67 9.43 5.21
C ARG A 401 -7.85 8.26 4.26
N GLU A 402 -8.22 8.54 3.01
CA GLU A 402 -8.37 7.53 1.96
C GLU A 402 -7.05 6.80 1.69
N LEU A 403 -5.95 7.55 1.56
CA LEU A 403 -4.61 6.98 1.40
C LEU A 403 -4.20 6.13 2.62
N GLY A 404 -4.51 6.58 3.84
CA GLY A 404 -4.28 5.80 5.07
C GLY A 404 -5.09 4.50 5.13
N HIS A 405 -6.37 4.53 4.77
CA HIS A 405 -7.21 3.32 4.72
C HIS A 405 -6.77 2.36 3.61
N GLY A 406 -6.40 2.87 2.44
CA GLY A 406 -5.85 2.08 1.34
C GLY A 406 -4.56 1.37 1.74
N ASN A 407 -3.63 2.10 2.39
CA ASN A 407 -2.39 1.51 2.90
C ASN A 407 -2.64 0.45 3.99
N LEU A 408 -3.61 0.65 4.89
CA LEU A 408 -4.00 -0.38 5.87
C LEU A 408 -4.51 -1.65 5.18
N ALA A 409 -5.39 -1.50 4.19
CA ALA A 409 -5.94 -2.64 3.45
C ALA A 409 -4.88 -3.36 2.61
N LYS A 410 -3.98 -2.60 1.97
CA LYS A 410 -2.79 -3.12 1.27
C LYS A 410 -1.96 -3.99 2.21
N ARG A 411 -1.53 -3.43 3.34
CA ARG A 411 -0.70 -4.12 4.33
C ARG A 411 -1.35 -5.38 4.90
N ALA A 412 -2.68 -5.39 5.03
CA ALA A 412 -3.42 -6.57 5.48
C ALA A 412 -3.43 -7.72 4.46
N LEU A 413 -3.41 -7.41 3.17
CA LEU A 413 -3.59 -8.39 2.08
C LEU A 413 -2.28 -8.83 1.43
N GLU A 414 -1.28 -7.94 1.39
CA GLU A 414 -0.03 -8.14 0.64
C GLU A 414 0.68 -9.44 1.00
N SER A 415 0.71 -9.79 2.30
CA SER A 415 1.38 -11.01 2.76
C SER A 415 0.68 -12.30 2.34
N SER A 416 -0.60 -12.26 1.99
CA SER A 416 -1.36 -13.44 1.56
C SER A 416 -1.12 -13.84 0.11
N ILE A 417 -0.57 -12.95 -0.72
CA ILE A 417 -0.39 -13.18 -2.16
C ILE A 417 0.80 -14.12 -2.37
N LEU A 418 0.60 -15.21 -3.13
CA LEU A 418 1.66 -16.18 -3.44
C LEU A 418 2.36 -15.86 -4.78
N ASP A 419 1.62 -15.38 -5.77
CA ASP A 419 2.15 -15.02 -7.09
C ASP A 419 2.59 -13.56 -7.14
N HIS A 420 3.86 -13.31 -6.82
CA HIS A 420 4.48 -11.99 -6.95
C HIS A 420 5.01 -11.68 -8.36
N SER A 421 4.78 -12.56 -9.35
CA SER A 421 5.23 -12.31 -10.72
C SER A 421 4.34 -11.30 -11.44
N LYS A 422 3.08 -11.19 -11.05
CA LYS A 422 2.08 -10.32 -11.67
C LYS A 422 2.00 -8.96 -10.98
N THR A 423 1.67 -7.94 -11.76
CA THR A 423 1.24 -6.66 -11.22
C THR A 423 -0.26 -6.74 -10.92
N ILE A 424 -0.66 -6.39 -9.70
CA ILE A 424 -2.03 -6.46 -9.21
C ILE A 424 -2.42 -5.08 -8.69
N ARG A 425 -3.52 -4.55 -9.21
CA ARG A 425 -4.17 -3.34 -8.71
C ARG A 425 -5.54 -3.70 -8.15
N LEU A 426 -5.74 -3.44 -6.87
CA LEU A 426 -7.05 -3.42 -6.24
C LEU A 426 -7.56 -1.98 -6.15
N VAL A 427 -8.84 -1.78 -6.44
CA VAL A 427 -9.55 -0.52 -6.20
C VAL A 427 -10.79 -0.82 -5.37
N SER A 428 -10.88 -0.22 -4.19
CA SER A 428 -12.05 -0.29 -3.31
C SER A 428 -12.86 1.00 -3.44
N GLU A 429 -14.04 0.89 -4.03
CA GLU A 429 -15.04 1.96 -4.08
C GLU A 429 -16.03 1.77 -2.94
N ILE A 430 -16.06 2.70 -1.98
CA ILE A 430 -17.04 2.67 -0.90
C ILE A 430 -18.36 3.23 -1.42
N LEU A 431 -19.38 2.38 -1.44
CA LEU A 431 -20.71 2.73 -1.95
C LEU A 431 -21.67 3.14 -0.83
N GLU A 432 -21.48 2.55 0.35
CA GLU A 432 -22.19 2.89 1.59
C GLU A 432 -21.18 2.83 2.75
N SER A 433 -21.27 3.75 3.70
CA SER A 433 -20.48 3.71 4.93
C SER A 433 -21.37 4.00 6.14
N ASN A 434 -21.32 3.08 7.10
CA ASN A 434 -21.77 3.31 8.47
C ASN A 434 -20.79 2.61 9.43
N GLY A 435 -19.49 2.90 9.26
CA GLY A 435 -18.40 2.32 10.06
C GLY A 435 -17.57 1.24 9.36
N SER A 436 -16.26 1.27 9.60
CA SER A 436 -15.29 0.23 9.20
C SER A 436 -15.20 -0.12 7.70
N SER A 437 -15.40 0.87 6.83
CA SER A 437 -15.22 0.75 5.37
C SER A 437 -13.84 0.25 4.95
N SER A 438 -12.79 0.55 5.73
CA SER A 438 -11.44 -0.01 5.52
C SER A 438 -11.40 -1.53 5.70
N MET A 439 -12.14 -2.09 6.67
CA MET A 439 -12.16 -3.54 6.89
C MET A 439 -13.09 -4.25 5.90
N ALA A 440 -14.17 -3.61 5.47
CA ALA A 440 -14.96 -4.08 4.33
C ALA A 440 -14.10 -4.16 3.05
N SER A 441 -13.19 -3.18 2.86
CA SER A 441 -12.23 -3.17 1.75
C SER A 441 -11.22 -4.32 1.83
N VAL A 442 -10.78 -4.72 3.03
CA VAL A 442 -9.94 -5.91 3.23
C VAL A 442 -10.69 -7.17 2.81
N CYS A 443 -11.91 -7.37 3.34
CA CYS A 443 -12.72 -8.55 3.03
C CYS A 443 -13.04 -8.63 1.52
N GLY A 444 -13.51 -7.53 0.93
CA GLY A 444 -13.78 -7.45 -0.50
C GLY A 444 -12.51 -7.63 -1.34
N GLY A 445 -11.37 -7.08 -0.92
CA GLY A 445 -10.09 -7.23 -1.61
C GLY A 445 -9.59 -8.67 -1.62
N SER A 446 -9.69 -9.38 -0.48
CA SER A 446 -9.33 -10.79 -0.40
C SER A 446 -10.16 -11.65 -1.37
N LEU A 447 -11.46 -11.39 -1.46
CA LEU A 447 -12.35 -12.07 -2.41
C LEU A 447 -12.10 -11.66 -3.86
N ALA A 448 -11.83 -10.38 -4.13
CA ALA A 448 -11.54 -9.87 -5.47
C ALA A 448 -10.24 -10.48 -6.04
N LEU A 449 -9.23 -10.73 -5.19
CA LEU A 449 -8.02 -11.47 -5.57
C LEU A 449 -8.39 -12.88 -6.05
N CYS A 450 -9.14 -13.65 -5.25
CA CYS A 450 -9.64 -14.97 -5.66
C CYS A 450 -10.50 -14.90 -6.92
N ALA A 451 -11.38 -13.91 -7.03
CA ALA A 451 -12.29 -13.73 -8.16
C ALA A 451 -11.56 -13.35 -9.47
N SER A 452 -10.31 -12.87 -9.36
CA SER A 452 -9.39 -12.66 -10.48
C SER A 452 -8.44 -13.83 -10.77
N GLY A 453 -8.57 -14.95 -10.03
CA GLY A 453 -7.69 -16.10 -10.19
C GLY A 453 -6.27 -15.91 -9.66
N ILE A 454 -6.03 -14.89 -8.83
CA ILE A 454 -4.76 -14.75 -8.10
C ILE A 454 -4.72 -15.78 -6.98
N GLU A 455 -3.61 -16.51 -6.89
CA GLU A 455 -3.39 -17.47 -5.84
C GLU A 455 -2.97 -16.77 -4.55
N ILE A 456 -3.70 -17.07 -3.47
CA ILE A 456 -3.46 -16.57 -2.13
C ILE A 456 -3.34 -17.74 -1.15
N SER A 457 -2.52 -17.60 -0.12
CA SER A 457 -2.32 -18.61 0.92
C SER A 457 -3.58 -18.85 1.75
N SER A 458 -4.30 -17.78 2.10
CA SER A 458 -5.51 -17.80 2.92
C SER A 458 -6.34 -16.54 2.65
N LEU A 459 -7.67 -16.63 2.87
CA LEU A 459 -8.49 -15.42 2.91
C LEU A 459 -8.13 -14.58 4.14
N VAL A 460 -8.22 -13.27 3.98
CA VAL A 460 -8.00 -12.30 5.05
C VAL A 460 -9.29 -11.52 5.27
N ALA A 461 -9.80 -11.54 6.50
CA ALA A 461 -10.96 -10.75 6.91
C ALA A 461 -10.55 -9.66 7.89
N GLY A 462 -11.28 -8.55 7.87
CA GLY A 462 -11.11 -7.43 8.79
C GLY A 462 -12.33 -7.18 9.66
N VAL A 463 -12.10 -6.75 10.90
CA VAL A 463 -13.13 -6.28 11.84
C VAL A 463 -12.68 -5.00 12.52
N ALA A 464 -13.61 -4.07 12.73
CA ALA A 464 -13.40 -2.94 13.63
C ALA A 464 -14.05 -3.22 14.97
N MET A 465 -13.33 -2.85 16.00
CA MET A 465 -13.67 -3.04 17.38
C MET A 465 -13.67 -1.68 18.07
N GLY A 466 -14.55 -1.51 19.05
CA GLY A 466 -14.62 -0.30 19.87
C GLY A 466 -14.53 -0.62 21.34
N LEU A 467 -14.19 0.39 22.13
CA LEU A 467 -14.20 0.33 23.58
C LEU A 467 -14.87 1.57 24.16
N VAL A 468 -15.75 1.36 25.12
CA VAL A 468 -16.36 2.41 25.94
C VAL A 468 -15.94 2.15 27.39
N VAL A 469 -15.37 3.16 28.07
CA VAL A 469 -14.87 3.08 29.45
C VAL A 469 -15.42 4.25 30.27
N GLN A 470 -16.14 3.97 31.34
CA GLN A 470 -16.56 5.00 32.31
C GLN A 470 -16.27 4.49 33.72
N GLU A 471 -15.38 5.20 34.41
CA GLU A 471 -14.89 4.81 35.74
C GLU A 471 -14.36 3.37 35.70
N ASP A 472 -14.93 2.46 36.49
CA ASP A 472 -14.53 1.05 36.55
C ASP A 472 -15.30 0.14 35.56
N LYS A 473 -16.26 0.69 34.79
CA LYS A 473 -17.07 -0.07 33.83
C LYS A 473 -16.52 0.09 32.42
N TYR A 474 -16.52 -1.00 31.66
CA TYR A 474 -16.18 -0.98 30.25
C TYR A 474 -17.03 -1.93 29.42
N ALA A 475 -17.08 -1.67 28.11
CA ALA A 475 -17.70 -2.55 27.11
C ALA A 475 -16.86 -2.58 25.84
N ILE A 476 -16.55 -3.79 25.37
CA ILE A 476 -15.86 -4.03 24.09
C ILE A 476 -16.91 -4.34 23.03
N LEU A 477 -16.93 -3.56 21.95
CA LEU A 477 -17.95 -3.63 20.91
C LEU A 477 -17.35 -4.22 19.63
N THR A 478 -18.01 -5.23 19.08
CA THR A 478 -17.67 -5.85 17.79
C THR A 478 -18.42 -5.18 16.65
N ASP A 479 -17.72 -4.97 15.53
CA ASP A 479 -18.28 -4.40 14.30
C ASP A 479 -19.00 -3.07 14.57
N ILE A 480 -18.21 -2.09 15.04
CA ILE A 480 -18.71 -0.77 15.40
C ILE A 480 -19.30 -0.02 14.19
N ASN A 481 -20.37 0.72 14.46
CA ASN A 481 -20.94 1.68 13.51
C ASN A 481 -20.29 3.06 13.64
N GLY A 482 -20.64 4.01 12.77
CA GLY A 482 -20.04 5.35 12.79
C GLY A 482 -20.31 6.12 14.09
N LEU A 483 -21.47 5.89 14.71
CA LEU A 483 -21.85 6.52 15.98
C LEU A 483 -20.96 6.04 17.14
N GLU A 484 -20.74 4.73 17.22
CA GLU A 484 -19.90 4.09 18.25
C GLU A 484 -18.41 4.43 18.08
N ASP A 485 -17.94 4.62 16.85
CA ASP A 485 -16.58 5.07 16.54
C ASP A 485 -16.35 6.51 17.03
N HIS A 486 -17.30 7.41 16.76
CA HIS A 486 -17.20 8.81 17.14
C HIS A 486 -17.23 9.02 18.66
N ASP A 487 -18.18 8.36 19.35
CA ASP A 487 -18.46 8.59 20.77
C ASP A 487 -17.76 7.59 21.72
N GLY A 488 -17.05 6.61 21.16
CA GLY A 488 -16.22 5.65 21.87
C GLY A 488 -14.89 6.23 22.39
N ASP A 489 -14.22 5.47 23.25
CA ASP A 489 -12.95 5.86 23.88
C ASP A 489 -11.74 5.31 23.11
N MET A 490 -11.91 4.19 22.41
CA MET A 490 -10.92 3.64 21.47
C MET A 490 -11.63 2.98 20.29
N ASP A 491 -11.01 3.11 19.11
CA ASP A 491 -11.23 2.26 17.95
C ASP A 491 -9.95 1.46 17.62
N PHE A 492 -10.12 0.18 17.31
CA PHE A 492 -9.04 -0.58 16.68
C PHE A 492 -9.56 -1.48 15.57
N LYS A 493 -8.71 -1.61 14.56
CA LYS A 493 -8.98 -2.32 13.31
C LYS A 493 -7.99 -3.47 13.24
N ILE A 494 -8.49 -4.66 12.99
CA ILE A 494 -7.69 -5.87 12.97
C ILE A 494 -8.09 -6.71 11.78
N ALA A 495 -7.09 -7.18 11.05
CA ALA A 495 -7.23 -8.00 9.87
C ALA A 495 -6.32 -9.22 9.97
N GLY A 496 -6.75 -10.33 9.39
CA GLY A 496 -5.99 -11.57 9.43
C GLY A 496 -6.71 -12.74 8.82
N SER A 497 -6.01 -13.86 8.77
CA SER A 497 -6.56 -15.14 8.35
C SER A 497 -7.09 -15.91 9.57
N LYS A 498 -7.44 -17.18 9.34
CA LYS A 498 -7.74 -18.14 10.42
C LYS A 498 -6.52 -18.45 11.29
N ASP A 499 -5.31 -18.30 10.75
CA ASP A 499 -4.07 -18.71 11.39
C ASP A 499 -3.46 -17.59 12.25
N GLY A 500 -3.91 -16.34 12.06
CA GLY A 500 -3.54 -15.22 12.92
C GLY A 500 -3.81 -13.84 12.29
N ILE A 501 -3.12 -12.83 12.79
CA ILE A 501 -3.26 -11.41 12.41
C ILE A 501 -2.23 -11.06 11.33
N THR A 502 -2.70 -10.44 10.25
CA THR A 502 -1.84 -9.90 9.17
C THR A 502 -1.66 -8.39 9.28
N ALA A 503 -2.62 -7.66 9.84
CA ALA A 503 -2.48 -6.24 10.10
C ALA A 503 -3.33 -5.80 11.28
N MET A 504 -2.85 -4.80 12.01
CA MET A 504 -3.59 -4.14 13.08
C MET A 504 -3.29 -2.64 13.07
N GLN A 505 -4.32 -1.86 13.35
CA GLN A 505 -4.23 -0.42 13.57
C GLN A 505 -5.05 -0.06 14.81
N MET A 506 -4.48 0.69 15.72
CA MET A 506 -5.15 1.09 16.97
C MET A 506 -4.75 2.51 17.32
N ASP A 507 -5.73 3.34 17.65
CA ASP A 507 -5.57 4.70 18.15
C ASP A 507 -6.15 4.76 19.57
N ILE A 508 -5.33 5.18 20.54
CA ILE A 508 -5.68 5.19 21.96
C ILE A 508 -5.72 6.64 22.43
N LYS A 509 -6.85 7.05 23.00
CA LYS A 509 -6.97 8.35 23.67
C LYS A 509 -6.23 8.30 25.02
N MET A 510 -5.79 9.46 25.52
CA MET A 510 -5.10 9.58 26.82
C MET A 510 -5.90 8.90 27.96
N GLY A 511 -5.21 8.14 28.83
CA GLY A 511 -5.79 7.33 29.91
C GLY A 511 -5.47 5.82 29.82
N GLY A 512 -4.86 5.39 28.71
CA GLY A 512 -4.36 4.04 28.50
C GLY A 512 -5.42 2.94 28.49
N ILE A 513 -4.99 1.70 28.21
CA ILE A 513 -5.83 0.50 28.27
C ILE A 513 -5.09 -0.58 29.04
N SER A 514 -5.79 -1.23 29.97
CA SER A 514 -5.19 -2.31 30.75
C SER A 514 -4.87 -3.50 29.85
N HIS A 515 -3.79 -4.22 30.18
CA HIS A 515 -3.40 -5.43 29.44
C HIS A 515 -4.53 -6.47 29.37
N HIS A 516 -5.33 -6.57 30.43
CA HIS A 516 -6.50 -7.45 30.47
C HIS A 516 -7.54 -7.09 29.42
N ILE A 517 -7.94 -5.81 29.34
CA ILE A 517 -8.95 -5.32 28.38
C ILE A 517 -8.45 -5.53 26.95
N LEU A 518 -7.17 -5.24 26.68
CA LEU A 518 -6.57 -5.46 25.37
C LEU A 518 -6.60 -6.95 24.97
N LYS A 519 -6.26 -7.85 25.90
CA LYS A 519 -6.34 -9.29 25.67
C LYS A 519 -7.76 -9.72 25.32
N GLU A 520 -8.74 -9.35 26.14
CA GLU A 520 -10.15 -9.66 25.88
C GLU A 520 -10.61 -9.14 24.52
N ALA A 521 -10.22 -7.91 24.17
CA ALA A 521 -10.59 -7.29 22.91
C ALA A 521 -9.99 -8.01 21.70
N LEU A 522 -8.72 -8.44 21.76
CA LEU A 522 -8.10 -9.24 20.70
C LEU A 522 -8.79 -10.59 20.51
N TYR A 523 -9.16 -11.27 21.60
CA TYR A 523 -9.86 -12.55 21.55
C TYR A 523 -11.29 -12.41 21.03
N GLN A 524 -12.01 -11.36 21.41
CA GLN A 524 -13.33 -11.05 20.85
C GLN A 524 -13.23 -10.73 19.36
N ALA A 525 -12.19 -9.99 18.95
CA ALA A 525 -11.95 -9.69 17.55
C ALA A 525 -11.57 -10.93 16.73
N LYS A 526 -10.84 -11.88 17.32
CA LYS A 526 -10.54 -13.18 16.71
C LYS A 526 -11.82 -13.96 16.38
N LYS A 527 -12.73 -14.12 17.35
CA LYS A 527 -14.03 -14.78 17.13
C LYS A 527 -14.80 -14.11 15.98
N ALA A 528 -14.79 -12.78 15.96
CA ALA A 528 -15.48 -12.02 14.93
C ALA A 528 -14.85 -12.20 13.54
N ARG A 529 -13.52 -12.20 13.47
CA ARG A 529 -12.76 -12.47 12.24
C ARG A 529 -13.05 -13.86 11.70
N GLU A 530 -13.05 -14.89 12.57
CA GLU A 530 -13.37 -16.28 12.19
C GLU A 530 -14.81 -16.40 11.66
N TYR A 531 -15.79 -15.73 12.29
CA TYR A 531 -17.17 -15.70 11.80
C TYR A 531 -17.25 -15.10 10.38
N ILE A 532 -16.59 -13.97 10.14
CA ILE A 532 -16.57 -13.30 8.83
C ILE A 532 -15.87 -14.19 7.79
N LEU A 533 -14.73 -14.79 8.14
CA LEU A 533 -13.98 -15.70 7.27
C LEU A 533 -14.83 -16.89 6.82
N ASN A 534 -15.63 -17.49 7.72
CA ASN A 534 -16.49 -18.61 7.36
C ASN A 534 -17.51 -18.23 6.27
N ILE A 535 -18.11 -17.05 6.36
CA ILE A 535 -19.04 -16.53 5.34
C ILE A 535 -18.28 -16.25 4.03
N MET A 536 -17.07 -15.69 4.12
CA MET A 536 -16.24 -15.42 2.95
C MET A 536 -15.77 -16.70 2.24
N GLU A 537 -15.43 -17.77 2.97
CA GLU A 537 -15.06 -19.06 2.38
C GLU A 537 -16.25 -19.71 1.66
N GLU A 538 -17.47 -19.58 2.20
CA GLU A 538 -18.68 -20.01 1.49
C GLU A 538 -18.82 -19.25 0.16
N ALA A 539 -18.63 -17.93 0.16
CA ALA A 539 -18.67 -17.13 -1.06
C ALA A 539 -17.53 -17.49 -2.03
N ARG A 540 -16.31 -17.75 -1.53
CA ARG A 540 -15.15 -18.17 -2.32
C ARG A 540 -15.43 -19.45 -3.09
N SER A 541 -16.09 -20.43 -2.45
CA SER A 541 -16.43 -21.71 -3.08
C SER A 541 -17.39 -21.59 -4.28
N LYS A 542 -18.13 -20.47 -4.36
CA LYS A 542 -19.12 -20.17 -5.40
C LYS A 542 -18.59 -19.20 -6.48
N ILE A 543 -17.32 -18.79 -6.41
CA ILE A 543 -16.71 -17.88 -7.38
C ILE A 543 -16.69 -18.51 -8.77
N ILE A 544 -17.22 -17.79 -9.74
CA ILE A 544 -17.09 -18.10 -11.17
C ILE A 544 -16.17 -17.04 -11.77
N LEU A 545 -15.01 -17.45 -12.30
CA LEU A 545 -14.02 -16.54 -12.87
C LEU A 545 -14.51 -15.95 -14.19
N ASN A 546 -14.15 -14.69 -14.45
CA ASN A 546 -14.34 -14.03 -15.74
C ASN A 546 -13.26 -14.47 -16.74
N THR A 547 -13.21 -15.76 -17.09
CA THR A 547 -12.10 -16.38 -17.84
C THR A 547 -11.80 -15.73 -19.18
N ASP A 548 -12.80 -15.14 -19.83
CA ASP A 548 -12.67 -14.57 -21.17
C ASP A 548 -11.87 -13.26 -21.21
N ILE A 549 -11.82 -12.53 -20.09
CA ILE A 549 -11.12 -11.25 -19.98
C ILE A 549 -9.85 -11.35 -19.12
N LEU A 550 -9.60 -12.49 -18.47
CA LEU A 550 -8.39 -12.68 -17.66
C LEU A 550 -7.14 -12.69 -18.57
N PRO A 551 -6.05 -12.01 -18.17
CA PRO A 551 -4.81 -12.05 -18.93
C PRO A 551 -4.33 -13.48 -19.12
N SER A 552 -3.99 -13.81 -20.35
CA SER A 552 -3.43 -15.10 -20.71
C SER A 552 -1.91 -15.01 -20.78
N SER A 553 -1.23 -16.04 -20.30
CA SER A 553 0.21 -16.18 -20.44
C SER A 553 0.57 -17.58 -20.93
N GLU A 554 1.47 -17.66 -21.90
CA GLU A 554 2.03 -18.89 -22.45
C GLU A 554 3.54 -18.88 -22.23
N VAL A 555 4.06 -19.95 -21.64
CA VAL A 555 5.50 -20.17 -21.45
C VAL A 555 5.93 -21.37 -22.29
N PHE A 556 6.98 -21.22 -23.07
CA PHE A 556 7.55 -22.29 -23.89
C PHE A 556 9.04 -22.07 -24.09
N ASN A 557 9.77 -23.16 -24.35
CA ASN A 557 11.21 -23.10 -24.57
C ASN A 557 11.56 -23.12 -26.05
N VAL A 558 12.55 -22.31 -26.40
CA VAL A 558 13.22 -22.29 -27.69
C VAL A 558 14.71 -22.57 -27.49
N PRO A 559 15.44 -23.09 -28.49
CA PRO A 559 16.88 -23.21 -28.38
C PRO A 559 17.52 -21.86 -28.08
N SER A 560 18.39 -21.75 -27.07
CA SER A 560 19.00 -20.47 -26.66
C SER A 560 19.71 -19.74 -27.81
N SER A 561 20.25 -20.48 -28.78
CA SER A 561 20.85 -19.93 -30.01
C SER A 561 19.88 -19.18 -30.91
N LYS A 562 18.58 -19.47 -30.82
CA LYS A 562 17.51 -18.89 -31.64
C LYS A 562 16.85 -17.65 -31.02
N ILE A 563 17.13 -17.33 -29.76
CA ILE A 563 16.59 -16.11 -29.12
C ILE A 563 17.04 -14.83 -29.84
N VAL A 564 18.25 -14.82 -30.39
CA VAL A 564 18.77 -13.67 -31.15
C VAL A 564 17.91 -13.37 -32.38
N GLU A 565 17.32 -14.40 -33.00
CA GLU A 565 16.42 -14.26 -34.15
C GLU A 565 15.06 -13.67 -33.75
N ILE A 566 14.54 -14.04 -32.56
CA ILE A 566 13.29 -13.49 -32.00
C ILE A 566 13.46 -12.01 -31.68
N ILE A 567 14.61 -11.62 -31.11
CA ILE A 567 14.92 -10.21 -30.83
C ILE A 567 15.08 -9.46 -32.16
N GLY A 568 15.84 -10.04 -33.09
CA GLY A 568 16.20 -9.42 -34.36
C GLY A 568 17.20 -8.27 -34.19
N GLN A 569 17.72 -7.77 -35.31
CA GLN A 569 18.68 -6.66 -35.29
C GLN A 569 18.05 -5.41 -34.65
N GLY A 570 18.66 -4.91 -33.57
CA GLY A 570 18.18 -3.74 -32.82
C GLY A 570 16.84 -3.92 -32.11
N GLY A 571 16.38 -5.16 -31.91
CA GLY A 571 15.07 -5.44 -31.29
C GLY A 571 13.89 -5.22 -32.23
N ARG A 572 14.11 -5.14 -33.55
CA ARG A 572 13.05 -4.84 -34.52
C ARG A 572 11.98 -5.93 -34.59
N VAL A 573 12.39 -7.20 -34.55
CA VAL A 573 11.46 -8.34 -34.71
C VAL A 573 10.59 -8.48 -33.46
N ILE A 574 11.19 -8.44 -32.27
CA ILE A 574 10.42 -8.50 -31.02
C ILE A 574 9.44 -7.33 -30.88
N LYS A 575 9.84 -6.11 -31.28
CA LYS A 575 8.94 -4.94 -31.30
C LYS A 575 7.77 -5.12 -32.27
N ASP A 576 8.03 -5.68 -33.46
CA ASP A 576 6.99 -5.99 -34.43
C ASP A 576 5.98 -7.01 -33.88
N ILE A 577 6.45 -8.06 -33.21
CA ILE A 577 5.57 -9.07 -32.58
C ILE A 577 4.74 -8.41 -31.45
N ILE A 578 5.37 -7.63 -30.58
CA ILE A 578 4.70 -6.91 -29.49
C ILE A 578 3.60 -5.99 -30.04
N GLU A 579 3.91 -5.20 -31.08
CA GLU A 579 2.97 -4.24 -31.68
C GLU A 579 1.85 -4.93 -32.47
N ARG A 580 2.18 -5.99 -33.22
CA ARG A 580 1.24 -6.72 -34.07
C ARG A 580 0.19 -7.50 -33.27
N PHE A 581 0.61 -8.14 -32.19
CA PHE A 581 -0.28 -8.99 -31.39
C PHE A 581 -0.73 -8.31 -30.10
N GLY A 582 -0.19 -7.14 -29.75
CA GLY A 582 -0.53 -6.44 -28.50
C GLY A 582 -0.14 -7.25 -27.25
N VAL A 583 0.99 -7.95 -27.31
CA VAL A 583 1.47 -8.84 -26.23
C VAL A 583 2.77 -8.32 -25.62
N SER A 584 3.05 -8.70 -24.38
CA SER A 584 4.36 -8.56 -23.74
C SER A 584 5.13 -9.86 -23.87
N ILE A 585 6.44 -9.78 -24.16
CA ILE A 585 7.31 -10.94 -24.35
C ILE A 585 8.52 -10.77 -23.44
N ASP A 586 8.71 -11.73 -22.54
CA ASP A 586 9.92 -11.89 -21.74
C ASP A 586 10.74 -13.07 -22.28
N LEU A 587 12.05 -12.87 -22.39
CA LEU A 587 12.99 -13.79 -23.04
C LEU A 587 14.19 -14.02 -22.12
N ASN A 588 14.35 -15.23 -21.62
CA ASN A 588 15.56 -15.61 -20.89
C ASN A 588 16.57 -16.25 -21.84
N ARG A 589 17.71 -15.55 -22.02
CA ARG A 589 18.77 -15.94 -22.96
C ARG A 589 19.55 -17.18 -22.53
N GLU A 590 19.57 -17.50 -21.24
CA GLU A 590 20.41 -18.58 -20.71
C GLU A 590 19.72 -19.94 -20.86
N ASP A 591 18.45 -20.03 -20.48
CA ASP A 591 17.66 -21.27 -20.48
C ASP A 591 16.78 -21.45 -21.73
N GLY A 592 16.62 -20.42 -22.55
CA GLY A 592 15.79 -20.48 -23.76
C GLY A 592 14.30 -20.27 -23.49
N GLU A 593 13.91 -19.82 -22.29
CA GLU A 593 12.51 -19.63 -21.92
C GLU A 593 11.92 -18.37 -22.60
N VAL A 594 10.74 -18.53 -23.19
CA VAL A 594 9.94 -17.45 -23.78
C VAL A 594 8.59 -17.40 -23.08
N LYS A 595 8.30 -16.27 -22.43
CA LYS A 595 7.01 -15.99 -21.79
C LYS A 595 6.27 -14.91 -22.57
N ILE A 596 5.12 -15.25 -23.12
CA ILE A 596 4.23 -14.30 -23.80
C ILE A 596 3.03 -14.05 -22.89
N SER A 597 2.69 -12.80 -22.65
CA SER A 597 1.54 -12.39 -21.83
C SER A 597 0.70 -11.36 -22.58
N GLY A 598 -0.62 -11.45 -22.50
CA GLY A 598 -1.53 -10.52 -23.18
C GLY A 598 -2.94 -10.59 -22.64
N SER A 599 -3.75 -9.58 -22.96
CA SER A 599 -5.16 -9.50 -22.55
C SER A 599 -6.09 -10.42 -23.34
N ASP A 600 -5.72 -10.80 -24.56
CA ASP A 600 -6.47 -11.72 -25.42
C ASP A 600 -5.70 -13.03 -25.61
N LYS A 601 -6.29 -14.14 -25.16
CA LYS A 601 -5.75 -15.49 -25.31
C LYS A 601 -5.43 -15.84 -26.77
N ASN A 602 -6.26 -15.43 -27.72
CA ASN A 602 -6.05 -15.72 -29.14
C ASN A 602 -4.80 -15.01 -29.67
N ASN A 603 -4.57 -13.77 -29.24
CA ASN A 603 -3.37 -13.01 -29.62
C ASN A 603 -2.11 -13.60 -29.00
N VAL A 604 -2.17 -14.06 -27.75
CA VAL A 604 -1.05 -14.76 -27.09
C VAL A 604 -0.71 -16.05 -27.84
N THR A 605 -1.71 -16.86 -28.20
CA THR A 605 -1.49 -18.08 -29.00
C THR A 605 -0.95 -17.75 -30.39
N ALA A 606 -1.50 -16.74 -31.08
CA ALA A 606 -1.04 -16.33 -32.39
C ALA A 606 0.41 -15.81 -32.37
N ALA A 607 0.81 -15.08 -31.32
CA ALA A 607 2.19 -14.64 -31.13
C ALA A 607 3.14 -15.80 -30.89
N LYS A 608 2.74 -16.79 -30.06
CA LYS A 608 3.50 -18.03 -29.86
C LYS A 608 3.71 -18.78 -31.17
N ASP A 609 2.64 -19.01 -31.92
CA ASP A 609 2.71 -19.71 -33.20
C ASP A 609 3.57 -18.96 -34.22
N PHE A 610 3.50 -17.62 -34.22
CA PHE A 610 4.37 -16.79 -35.05
C PHE A 610 5.85 -16.97 -34.70
N ILE A 611 6.20 -16.96 -33.41
CA ILE A 611 7.57 -17.19 -32.93
C ILE A 611 8.06 -18.59 -33.29
N ILE A 612 7.23 -19.62 -33.10
CA ILE A 612 7.58 -20.99 -33.45
C ILE A 612 7.83 -21.12 -34.95
N ASN A 613 6.96 -20.54 -35.78
CA ASN A 613 7.11 -20.54 -37.24
C ASN A 613 8.35 -19.77 -37.70
N LEU A 614 8.65 -18.62 -37.08
CA LEU A 614 9.86 -17.84 -37.35
C LEU A 614 11.12 -18.72 -37.18
N ILE A 615 11.17 -19.50 -36.09
CA ILE A 615 12.30 -20.38 -35.76
C ILE A 615 12.34 -21.62 -36.67
N GLN A 616 11.18 -22.18 -37.04
CA GLN A 616 11.08 -23.38 -37.88
C GLN A 616 11.36 -23.13 -39.36
N SER A 617 11.05 -21.93 -39.87
CA SER A 617 11.19 -21.54 -41.28
C SER A 617 12.62 -21.57 -41.85
N GLN A 618 13.63 -21.89 -41.03
CA GLN A 618 15.03 -22.02 -41.44
C GLN A 618 15.62 -23.44 -41.33
N LYS A 619 14.82 -24.48 -41.10
CA LYS A 619 15.29 -25.84 -41.42
C LYS A 619 15.38 -25.97 -42.94
N ILE A 620 16.52 -25.61 -43.51
CA ILE A 620 16.91 -26.08 -44.84
C ILE A 620 16.84 -27.60 -44.76
N ASP A 621 15.88 -28.18 -45.45
CA ASP A 621 15.73 -29.63 -45.52
C ASP A 621 16.84 -30.17 -46.42
N LEU A 622 18.01 -30.42 -45.82
CA LEU A 622 19.20 -30.91 -46.50
C LEU A 622 18.97 -32.25 -47.20
N SER A 623 17.90 -32.99 -46.86
CA SER A 623 17.51 -34.23 -47.54
C SER A 623 16.99 -34.00 -48.97
N LYS A 624 16.60 -32.77 -49.33
CA LYS A 624 16.13 -32.42 -50.69
C LYS A 624 17.24 -32.09 -51.67
N TYR A 625 18.49 -32.05 -51.20
CA TYR A 625 19.66 -31.73 -52.02
C TYR A 625 20.51 -32.97 -52.22
N GLU A 626 20.03 -33.87 -53.08
CA GLU A 626 20.79 -35.07 -53.47
C GLU A 626 22.02 -34.69 -54.31
N THR A 627 23.14 -35.36 -54.03
CA THR A 627 24.37 -35.22 -54.82
C THR A 627 24.09 -35.56 -56.29
N GLY A 628 24.45 -34.65 -57.19
CA GLY A 628 24.24 -34.80 -58.62
C GLY A 628 23.09 -33.96 -59.18
N LEU A 629 22.24 -33.35 -58.34
CA LEU A 629 21.15 -32.49 -58.80
C LEU A 629 21.69 -31.23 -59.49
N ILE A 630 21.20 -30.99 -60.71
CA ILE A 630 21.56 -29.85 -61.55
C ILE A 630 20.44 -28.81 -61.46
N PHE A 631 20.80 -27.56 -61.19
CA PHE A 631 19.86 -26.45 -61.12
C PHE A 631 20.48 -25.18 -61.69
N GLU A 632 19.64 -24.19 -61.96
CA GLU A 632 20.06 -22.85 -62.39
C GLU A 632 19.82 -21.90 -61.21
N GLY A 633 20.89 -21.31 -60.70
CA GLY A 633 20.86 -20.47 -59.51
C GLY A 633 21.45 -19.08 -59.77
N GLU A 634 20.96 -18.08 -59.06
CA GLU A 634 21.46 -16.71 -59.13
C GLU A 634 22.65 -16.54 -58.18
N VAL A 635 23.70 -15.88 -58.64
CA VAL A 635 24.90 -15.58 -57.85
C VAL A 635 24.58 -14.42 -56.91
N LYS A 636 24.52 -14.70 -55.61
CA LYS A 636 24.19 -13.69 -54.58
C LYS A 636 25.39 -12.89 -54.13
N LYS A 637 26.57 -13.51 -54.08
CA LYS A 637 27.79 -12.85 -53.61
C LYS A 637 29.04 -13.48 -54.18
N VAL A 638 29.97 -12.65 -54.65
CA VAL A 638 31.27 -13.12 -55.17
C VAL A 638 32.39 -12.72 -54.19
N LEU A 639 33.21 -13.69 -53.78
CA LEU A 639 34.37 -13.52 -52.91
C LEU A 639 35.63 -14.08 -53.57
N ASP A 640 36.82 -13.70 -53.08
CA ASP A 640 38.09 -14.09 -53.70
C ASP A 640 38.31 -15.62 -53.83
N PHE A 641 37.64 -16.41 -52.99
CA PHE A 641 37.75 -17.88 -52.99
C PHE A 641 36.56 -18.61 -53.67
N GLY A 642 35.51 -17.90 -54.09
CA GLY A 642 34.30 -18.55 -54.63
C GLY A 642 33.09 -17.63 -54.75
N ALA A 643 32.00 -18.17 -55.29
CA ALA A 643 30.73 -17.48 -55.43
C ALA A 643 29.63 -18.23 -54.64
N PHE A 644 28.75 -17.48 -53.95
CA PHE A 644 27.55 -18.03 -53.33
C PHE A 644 26.39 -17.98 -54.32
N VAL A 645 25.81 -19.14 -54.60
CA VAL A 645 24.73 -19.32 -55.56
C VAL A 645 23.47 -19.75 -54.81
N SER A 646 22.35 -19.09 -55.10
CA SER A 646 21.06 -19.37 -54.47
C SER A 646 20.51 -20.74 -54.88
N LEU A 647 20.07 -21.52 -53.91
CA LEU A 647 19.53 -22.87 -54.12
C LEU A 647 18.02 -22.84 -54.37
N PRO A 648 17.47 -23.79 -55.17
CA PRO A 648 16.06 -23.78 -55.58
C PRO A 648 15.06 -23.97 -54.43
N ASN A 649 15.45 -24.60 -53.32
CA ASN A 649 14.59 -24.82 -52.15
C ASN A 649 15.03 -23.99 -50.92
N GLY A 650 15.73 -22.87 -51.16
CA GLY A 650 16.22 -21.97 -50.12
C GLY A 650 17.60 -22.32 -49.56
N GLY A 651 18.32 -21.28 -49.11
CA GLY A 651 19.73 -21.35 -48.73
C GLY A 651 20.69 -21.06 -49.88
N ASP A 652 22.00 -21.04 -49.57
CA ASP A 652 23.07 -20.75 -50.52
C ASP A 652 24.08 -21.92 -50.58
N GLY A 653 24.52 -22.25 -51.79
CA GLY A 653 25.62 -23.17 -52.03
C GLY A 653 26.91 -22.43 -52.41
N LEU A 654 28.06 -22.99 -52.06
CA LEU A 654 29.37 -22.42 -52.38
C LEU A 654 29.93 -23.05 -53.66
N LEU A 655 30.11 -22.23 -54.69
CA LEU A 655 30.87 -22.56 -55.89
C LEU A 655 32.32 -22.09 -55.72
N HIS A 656 33.23 -23.02 -55.43
CA HIS A 656 34.64 -22.70 -55.18
C HIS A 656 35.36 -22.27 -56.47
N ILE A 657 36.35 -21.37 -56.37
CA ILE A 657 37.09 -20.84 -57.53
C ILE A 657 37.72 -21.94 -58.40
N SER A 658 38.17 -23.05 -57.79
CA SER A 658 38.74 -24.21 -58.49
C SER A 658 37.75 -24.95 -59.39
N LYS A 659 36.44 -24.71 -59.23
CA LYS A 659 35.38 -25.25 -60.09
C LYS A 659 35.02 -24.31 -61.25
N ILE A 660 35.49 -23.08 -61.21
CA ILE A 660 35.22 -22.04 -62.21
C ILE A 660 36.37 -21.97 -63.22
N THR A 661 37.61 -21.90 -62.75
CA THR A 661 38.83 -21.82 -63.58
C THR A 661 39.91 -22.81 -63.12
N LYS A 662 40.71 -23.32 -64.07
CA LYS A 662 41.89 -24.17 -63.81
C LYS A 662 43.19 -23.37 -63.62
N ASN A 663 43.17 -22.06 -63.93
CA ASN A 663 44.32 -21.17 -63.80
C ASN A 663 44.31 -20.53 -62.41
N ARG A 664 45.40 -20.72 -61.65
CA ARG A 664 45.51 -20.24 -60.26
C ARG A 664 45.64 -18.71 -60.12
N ASP A 665 45.93 -18.00 -61.20
CA ASP A 665 46.27 -16.56 -61.19
C ASP A 665 45.15 -15.64 -61.70
N GLU A 666 43.95 -16.16 -61.98
CA GLU A 666 42.82 -15.40 -62.50
C GLU A 666 41.79 -15.04 -61.43
N SER A 667 41.32 -13.79 -61.43
CA SER A 667 40.24 -13.35 -60.54
C SER A 667 38.90 -13.94 -60.96
N ILE A 668 38.15 -14.44 -59.98
CA ILE A 668 36.78 -14.97 -60.16
C ILE A 668 35.82 -13.97 -60.83
N LYS A 669 36.05 -12.66 -60.63
CA LYS A 669 35.24 -11.58 -61.20
C LYS A 669 35.29 -11.51 -62.72
N ASN A 670 36.27 -12.16 -63.35
CA ASN A 670 36.36 -12.24 -64.81
C ASN A 670 35.39 -13.28 -65.40
N TYR A 671 34.81 -14.15 -64.57
CA TYR A 671 34.01 -15.29 -65.00
C TYR A 671 32.55 -15.21 -64.58
N ILE A 672 32.28 -14.63 -63.40
CA ILE A 672 30.94 -14.59 -62.80
C ILE A 672 30.79 -13.27 -62.03
N SER A 673 29.67 -12.58 -62.27
CA SER A 673 29.25 -11.37 -61.57
C SER A 673 28.08 -11.65 -60.62
N GLU A 674 27.90 -10.79 -59.61
CA GLU A 674 26.70 -10.83 -58.77
C GLU A 674 25.45 -10.56 -59.63
N GLY A 675 24.43 -11.38 -59.46
CA GLY A 675 23.21 -11.37 -60.27
C GLY A 675 23.22 -12.31 -61.49
N ASP A 676 24.37 -12.89 -61.86
CA ASP A 676 24.43 -13.85 -62.96
C ASP A 676 23.68 -15.14 -62.62
N ARG A 677 23.02 -15.72 -63.62
CA ARG A 677 22.40 -17.05 -63.52
C ARG A 677 23.37 -18.10 -64.04
N VAL A 678 23.76 -19.01 -63.16
CA VAL A 678 24.73 -20.07 -63.45
C VAL A 678 24.10 -21.44 -63.23
N ARG A 679 24.43 -22.38 -64.13
CA ARG A 679 23.99 -23.77 -64.00
C ARG A 679 25.00 -24.54 -63.14
N CYS A 680 24.53 -25.03 -62.00
CA CYS A 680 25.38 -25.67 -61.00
C CYS A 680 24.89 -27.09 -60.68
N GLN A 681 25.84 -27.97 -60.34
CA GLN A 681 25.56 -29.31 -59.82
C GLN A 681 25.96 -29.39 -58.35
N ILE A 682 25.13 -30.04 -57.53
CA ILE A 682 25.46 -30.29 -56.12
C ILE A 682 26.47 -31.44 -56.01
N LEU A 683 27.64 -31.17 -55.44
CA LEU A 683 28.71 -32.18 -55.23
C LEU A 683 28.58 -32.91 -53.90
N GLY A 684 28.00 -32.26 -52.90
CA GLY A 684 27.77 -32.86 -51.59
C GLY A 684 27.78 -31.83 -50.47
N LEU A 685 27.72 -32.34 -49.24
CA LEU A 685 27.74 -31.54 -48.03
C LEU A 685 29.12 -31.58 -47.40
N ASN A 686 29.77 -30.42 -47.25
CA ASN A 686 31.05 -30.31 -46.58
C ASN A 686 30.94 -29.33 -45.41
N LYS A 687 31.10 -29.81 -44.17
CA LYS A 687 31.02 -29.01 -42.93
C LYS A 687 29.79 -28.09 -42.84
N GLY A 688 28.61 -28.61 -43.24
CA GLY A 688 27.35 -27.87 -43.17
C GLY A 688 27.11 -26.85 -44.30
N LYS A 689 27.96 -26.82 -45.33
CA LYS A 689 27.77 -26.01 -46.55
C LYS A 689 27.59 -26.93 -47.77
N ILE A 690 26.71 -26.56 -48.68
CA ILE A 690 26.48 -27.28 -49.94
C ILE A 690 27.57 -26.86 -50.93
N GLU A 691 28.37 -27.82 -51.40
CA GLU A 691 29.44 -27.60 -52.36
C GLU A 691 28.90 -27.77 -53.78
N LEU A 692 29.19 -26.80 -54.65
CA LEU A 692 28.68 -26.75 -56.02
C LEU A 692 29.81 -26.94 -57.05
N ASP A 693 29.47 -27.54 -58.19
CA ASP A 693 30.28 -27.52 -59.41
C ASP A 693 29.62 -26.66 -60.49
N LEU A 694 30.42 -26.02 -61.33
CA LEU A 694 29.91 -25.22 -62.45
C LEU A 694 29.77 -26.11 -63.68
N ILE A 695 28.55 -26.23 -64.21
CA ILE A 695 28.33 -26.92 -65.48
C ILE A 695 28.53 -25.91 -66.60
N LYS A 696 29.65 -26.04 -67.31
CA LYS A 696 29.90 -25.28 -68.54
C LYS A 696 29.03 -25.87 -69.65
N SER A 697 28.22 -25.02 -70.27
CA SER A 697 27.43 -25.34 -71.47
C SER A 697 28.32 -25.63 -72.67
#